data_AF-A0A0W8I914-F1
#
_entry.id   AF-A0A0W8I914-F1
#
_cell.length_a   1.000
_cell.length_b   1.000
_cell.length_c   1.000
_cell.angle_alpha   90.00
_cell.angle_beta   90.00
_cell.angle_gamma   90.00
#
_symmetry.space_group_name_H-M   'P 1'
#
loop_
_entity.id
_entity.type
_entity.pdbx_description
1 polymer ?
#
loop_
_entity_poly.entity_id
_entity_poly.type
_entity_poly.pdbx_seq_one_letter_code
_entity_poly.pdbx_strand_id
1 'polypeptide(L)'
;MTTTGLSLNKAQIAELGGVSRPAAAKWVLDEDFPKPVPGLGTPSSPRYRADEVRAWMKAHGKKIVGGDAHRALWAAMNAWRDFGLNYRDGINVVTSLIVWRYVSDPGSPGFYEDLPAQYHWQSWRDWATIHPLTEIQHGMEYYEHEMNQPGLFDSLKDSSVAHNPRDLKGSFYAVLDALGMIEPDEFTKTFEAFYDRVAEATGKTAGEFATSKDLIDLAARAVADIPGPVYDPAAGTGRLLLTAMQQGTDRSHVTGQEITRSTRSMALQRALLWGVQDIDVHLGDTLADDAFPEGHAQAVVMNPPYGLRNPVRDLTWDPRFIFGAPKRVMDYAWPQIGIWHLGPGGRCACYLPSNSLFRGGEDARIRQNMLKAGSVEAVVALPAGMAIATSIPLTLWILTRPGEATDPNRVLLIDQTDQGERLDRTAITVDTAAIAEALQAWRHHQKVPEAMPAAAVSVEELLAAGGNLTPQQWVQSTVEAPEANKVREQIAALDQATMNLSGVQRQNNVEIKTRTAPVAQTTVGQLIKEGRIEQVRPKYRVADSDLSDTEGIPVITGPWIRREKPIDKFVDSTMVESPVVTRPGDVLVQILGGLNARVDEEGDKILHTSTYALLRVRDHNLNPEYLAEIIATEHNGNSYVQGFSQQRVKIADLPVPLLPPAEQEALVAVLAQTRALNERARALAVQAQATRNVLAEAVAAGALQVTKA
;
A
#
# COMPACT_ATOMS: atom_id res chain seq x y z
N MET A 1 21.73 -10.33 -26.66
CA MET A 1 20.42 -10.84 -26.21
C MET A 1 20.66 -11.63 -24.94
N THR A 2 20.31 -11.09 -23.78
CA THR A 2 20.46 -11.76 -22.49
C THR A 2 19.14 -12.44 -22.11
N THR A 3 19.18 -13.77 -22.07
CA THR A 3 18.11 -14.76 -22.01
C THR A 3 17.45 -14.91 -20.62
N THR A 4 17.33 -13.83 -19.85
CA THR A 4 16.95 -13.93 -18.43
C THR A 4 15.44 -14.12 -18.18
N GLY A 5 14.58 -13.85 -19.17
CA GLY A 5 13.13 -14.09 -19.09
C GLY A 5 12.66 -15.49 -19.53
N LEU A 6 13.51 -16.26 -20.22
CA LEU A 6 13.17 -17.58 -20.80
C LEU A 6 13.60 -18.76 -19.93
N SER A 7 14.07 -18.51 -18.70
CA SER A 7 14.60 -19.56 -17.83
C SER A 7 14.13 -19.45 -16.37
N LEU A 8 13.85 -20.60 -15.76
CA LEU A 8 13.35 -20.76 -14.40
C LEU A 8 14.42 -21.39 -13.52
N ASN A 9 14.56 -20.91 -12.28
CA ASN A 9 15.26 -21.63 -11.21
C ASN A 9 14.26 -22.47 -10.39
N LYS A 10 14.75 -23.31 -9.47
CA LYS A 10 13.89 -24.19 -8.64
C LYS A 10 12.79 -23.45 -7.86
N ALA A 11 13.05 -22.22 -7.40
CA ALA A 11 12.06 -21.42 -6.70
C ALA A 11 10.95 -20.96 -7.65
N GLN A 12 11.31 -20.52 -8.86
CA GLN A 12 10.35 -20.15 -9.90
C GLN A 12 9.56 -21.37 -10.40
N ILE A 13 10.16 -22.56 -10.46
CA ILE A 13 9.46 -23.81 -10.78
C ILE A 13 8.43 -24.18 -9.70
N ALA A 14 8.77 -23.97 -8.42
CA ALA A 14 7.84 -24.18 -7.31
C ALA A 14 6.65 -23.22 -7.37
N GLU A 15 6.94 -21.95 -7.64
CA GLU A 15 5.92 -20.92 -7.81
C GLU A 15 5.03 -21.18 -9.04
N LEU A 16 5.63 -21.61 -10.15
CA LEU A 16 4.93 -22.06 -11.36
C LEU A 16 3.98 -23.22 -11.07
N GLY A 17 4.36 -24.13 -10.20
CA GLY A 17 3.52 -25.26 -9.77
C GLY A 17 2.48 -24.93 -8.71
N GLY A 18 2.55 -23.74 -8.09
CA GLY A 18 1.79 -23.45 -6.87
C GLY A 18 2.15 -24.39 -5.72
N VAL A 19 3.41 -24.85 -5.66
CA VAL A 19 3.90 -25.83 -4.68
C VAL A 19 5.07 -25.27 -3.85
N SER A 20 5.44 -25.97 -2.78
CA SER A 20 6.60 -25.62 -1.97
C SER A 20 7.93 -25.87 -2.72
N ARG A 21 8.99 -25.11 -2.38
CA ARG A 21 10.34 -25.28 -2.96
C ARG A 21 10.88 -26.73 -2.86
N PRO A 22 10.65 -27.47 -1.75
CA PRO A 22 11.03 -28.89 -1.68
C PRO A 22 10.29 -29.78 -2.68
N ALA A 23 9.02 -29.49 -2.96
CA ALA A 23 8.24 -30.26 -3.94
C ALA A 23 8.79 -30.08 -5.36
N ALA A 24 9.14 -28.85 -5.75
CA ALA A 24 9.79 -28.59 -7.03
C ALA A 24 11.21 -29.15 -7.12
N ALA A 25 11.95 -29.14 -6.01
CA ALA A 25 13.27 -29.76 -5.96
C ALA A 25 13.20 -31.27 -6.24
N LYS A 26 12.10 -31.93 -5.85
CA LYS A 26 11.84 -33.34 -6.17
C LYS A 26 11.54 -33.55 -7.66
N TRP A 27 10.77 -32.66 -8.29
CA TRP A 27 10.49 -32.74 -9.75
C TRP A 27 11.75 -32.68 -10.59
N VAL A 28 12.70 -31.83 -10.19
CA VAL A 28 13.97 -31.66 -10.89
C VAL A 28 14.87 -32.90 -10.81
N LEU A 29 14.56 -33.85 -9.92
CA LEU A 29 15.25 -35.13 -9.80
C LEU A 29 14.59 -36.24 -10.63
N ASP A 30 13.41 -35.99 -11.22
CA ASP A 30 12.78 -36.96 -12.12
C ASP A 30 13.65 -37.12 -13.39
N GLU A 31 13.80 -38.36 -13.85
CA GLU A 31 14.78 -38.73 -14.88
C GLU A 31 14.50 -38.06 -16.23
N ASP A 32 13.23 -37.75 -16.50
CA ASP A 32 12.74 -37.11 -17.71
C ASP A 32 12.52 -35.60 -17.55
N PHE A 33 12.88 -35.02 -16.40
CA PHE A 33 12.79 -33.59 -16.17
C PHE A 33 13.77 -32.84 -17.10
N PRO A 34 13.40 -31.65 -17.63
CA PRO A 34 14.26 -30.86 -18.51
C PRO A 34 15.66 -30.63 -17.96
N LYS A 35 16.66 -30.73 -18.82
CA LYS A 35 18.06 -30.49 -18.43
C LYS A 35 18.30 -29.00 -18.24
N PRO A 36 19.17 -28.62 -17.29
CA PRO A 36 19.52 -27.22 -17.09
C PRO A 36 20.26 -26.65 -18.31
N VAL A 37 20.01 -25.37 -18.60
CA VAL A 37 20.63 -24.65 -19.73
C VAL A 37 22.12 -24.48 -19.47
N PRO A 38 23.01 -25.01 -20.34
CA PRO A 38 24.44 -24.88 -20.16
C PRO A 38 24.89 -23.41 -20.11
N GLY A 39 25.66 -23.04 -19.09
CA GLY A 39 26.20 -21.68 -18.92
C GLY A 39 25.21 -20.65 -18.34
N LEU A 40 23.97 -21.05 -18.00
CA LEU A 40 22.97 -20.17 -17.39
C LEU A 40 22.64 -20.65 -15.96
N GLY A 41 23.07 -19.88 -14.96
CA GLY A 41 22.96 -20.24 -13.53
C GLY A 41 24.27 -20.80 -12.94
N THR A 42 24.22 -21.21 -11.68
CA THR A 42 25.37 -21.82 -10.97
C THR A 42 25.11 -23.31 -10.71
N PRO A 43 26.14 -24.12 -10.41
CA PRO A 43 25.93 -25.52 -10.00
C PRO A 43 24.98 -25.66 -8.80
N SER A 44 24.96 -24.67 -7.90
CA SER A 44 24.05 -24.59 -6.75
C SER A 44 22.65 -24.05 -7.10
N SER A 45 22.50 -23.34 -8.22
CA SER A 45 21.24 -22.74 -8.68
C SER A 45 21.13 -22.85 -10.21
N PRO A 46 20.91 -24.07 -10.73
CA PRO A 46 20.76 -24.31 -12.16
C PRO A 46 19.50 -23.64 -12.72
N ARG A 47 19.55 -23.21 -13.98
CA ARG A 47 18.40 -22.63 -14.69
C ARG A 47 17.89 -23.57 -15.76
N TYR A 48 16.57 -23.66 -15.90
CA TYR A 48 15.85 -24.54 -16.80
C TYR A 48 15.08 -23.72 -17.82
N ARG A 49 14.87 -24.23 -19.02
CA ARG A 49 14.04 -23.56 -20.03
C ARG A 49 12.57 -23.55 -19.60
N ALA A 50 11.95 -22.36 -19.59
CA ALA A 50 10.59 -22.20 -19.08
C ALA A 50 9.56 -22.99 -19.90
N ASP A 51 9.70 -23.02 -21.22
CA ASP A 51 8.87 -23.78 -22.16
C ASP A 51 8.97 -25.29 -21.94
N GLU A 52 10.18 -25.82 -21.74
CA GLU A 52 10.41 -27.25 -21.50
C GLU A 52 9.84 -27.70 -20.14
N VAL A 53 10.02 -26.89 -19.09
CA VAL A 53 9.46 -27.18 -17.76
C VAL A 53 7.93 -27.21 -17.80
N ARG A 54 7.30 -26.29 -18.52
CA ARG A 54 5.84 -26.26 -18.69
C ARG A 54 5.33 -27.48 -19.45
N ALA A 55 6.01 -27.86 -20.53
CA ALA A 55 5.67 -29.06 -21.29
C ALA A 55 5.75 -30.32 -20.40
N TRP A 56 6.81 -30.45 -19.59
CA TRP A 56 6.96 -31.54 -18.63
C TRP A 56 5.85 -31.53 -17.57
N MET A 57 5.56 -30.37 -16.97
CA MET A 57 4.51 -30.22 -15.96
C MET A 57 3.13 -30.60 -16.50
N LYS A 58 2.81 -30.19 -17.73
CA LYS A 58 1.56 -30.54 -18.41
C LYS A 58 1.48 -32.04 -18.69
N ALA A 59 2.55 -32.66 -19.18
CA ALA A 59 2.63 -34.10 -19.42
C ALA A 59 2.45 -34.93 -18.13
N HIS A 60 2.85 -34.39 -16.98
CA HIS A 60 2.76 -35.03 -15.66
C HIS A 60 1.52 -34.63 -14.85
N GLY A 61 0.54 -33.96 -15.47
CA GLY A 61 -0.69 -33.52 -14.82
C GLY A 61 -0.47 -32.57 -13.65
N LYS A 62 0.64 -31.82 -13.62
CA LYS A 62 0.93 -30.82 -12.59
C LYS A 62 0.13 -29.55 -12.89
N LYS A 63 -0.45 -28.96 -11.84
CA LYS A 63 -1.11 -27.66 -11.95
C LYS A 63 -0.07 -26.59 -12.27
N ILE A 64 -0.29 -25.85 -13.34
CA ILE A 64 0.49 -24.65 -13.65
C ILE A 64 -0.32 -23.47 -13.11
N VAL A 65 0.21 -22.79 -12.11
CA VAL A 65 -0.36 -21.53 -11.63
C VAL A 65 0.22 -20.45 -12.55
N GLY A 66 -0.64 -19.78 -13.33
CA GLY A 66 -0.36 -18.63 -14.23
C GLY A 66 0.41 -17.45 -13.64
N GLY A 67 1.61 -17.74 -13.15
CA GLY A 67 2.50 -16.82 -12.47
C GLY A 67 3.54 -16.21 -13.39
N ASP A 68 4.04 -16.93 -14.40
CA ASP A 68 5.15 -16.36 -15.18
C ASP A 68 4.71 -15.34 -16.22
N ALA A 69 3.52 -15.46 -16.83
CA ALA A 69 3.14 -14.53 -17.89
C ALA A 69 3.02 -13.09 -17.36
N HIS A 70 2.24 -12.87 -16.30
CA HIS A 70 2.13 -11.53 -15.69
C HIS A 70 3.48 -11.03 -15.13
N ARG A 71 4.32 -11.91 -14.57
CA ARG A 71 5.68 -11.54 -14.09
C ARG A 71 6.63 -11.20 -15.23
N ALA A 72 6.57 -11.93 -16.33
CA ALA A 72 7.37 -11.70 -17.53
C ALA A 72 6.94 -10.42 -18.23
N LEU A 73 5.62 -10.18 -18.33
CA LEU A 73 5.05 -8.91 -18.80
C LEU A 73 5.50 -7.75 -17.92
N TRP A 74 5.40 -7.90 -16.60
CA TRP A 74 5.93 -6.91 -15.64
C TRP A 74 7.42 -6.66 -15.85
N ALA A 75 8.24 -7.71 -15.95
CA ALA A 75 9.69 -7.57 -16.10
C ALA A 75 10.06 -6.91 -17.44
N ALA A 76 9.40 -7.28 -18.53
CA ALA A 76 9.59 -6.72 -19.86
C ALA A 76 9.16 -5.25 -19.93
N MET A 77 7.99 -4.92 -19.35
CA MET A 77 7.50 -3.55 -19.25
C MET A 77 8.38 -2.70 -18.32
N ASN A 78 8.83 -3.23 -17.18
CA ASN A 78 9.65 -2.47 -16.24
C ASN A 78 11.02 -2.06 -16.84
N ALA A 79 11.54 -2.84 -17.81
CA ALA A 79 12.72 -2.45 -18.58
C ALA A 79 12.49 -1.20 -19.46
N TRP A 80 11.23 -0.83 -19.76
CA TRP A 80 10.91 0.38 -20.50
C TRP A 80 11.24 1.67 -19.73
N ARG A 81 11.40 1.59 -18.41
CA ARG A 81 11.83 2.71 -17.57
C ARG A 81 13.22 3.23 -17.93
N ASP A 82 14.10 2.35 -18.39
CA ASP A 82 15.45 2.74 -18.85
C ASP A 82 15.40 3.62 -20.10
N PHE A 83 14.26 3.64 -20.79
CA PHE A 83 13.97 4.46 -21.96
C PHE A 83 13.10 5.68 -21.65
N GLY A 84 12.84 5.96 -20.36
CA GLY A 84 12.08 7.14 -19.91
C GLY A 84 10.55 6.97 -19.94
N LEU A 85 10.03 5.78 -20.23
CA LEU A 85 8.59 5.52 -20.18
C LEU A 85 8.11 5.40 -18.73
N ASN A 86 6.98 6.06 -18.44
CA ASN A 86 6.34 5.99 -17.14
C ASN A 86 5.48 4.72 -17.00
N TYR A 87 5.10 4.38 -15.76
CA TYR A 87 4.28 3.19 -15.52
C TYR A 87 2.89 3.27 -16.15
N ARG A 88 2.26 4.45 -16.23
CA ARG A 88 0.92 4.61 -16.82
C ARG A 88 0.93 4.21 -18.31
N ASP A 89 1.90 4.70 -19.07
CA ASP A 89 2.09 4.32 -20.48
C ASP A 89 2.35 2.82 -20.62
N GLY A 90 3.20 2.26 -19.75
CA GLY A 90 3.49 0.82 -19.74
C GLY A 90 2.26 -0.05 -19.48
N ILE A 91 1.44 0.31 -18.49
CA ILE A 91 0.19 -0.39 -18.15
C ILE A 91 -0.74 -0.38 -19.37
N ASN A 92 -1.03 0.81 -19.89
CA ASN A 92 -1.97 1.01 -20.98
C ASN A 92 -1.62 0.18 -22.22
N VAL A 93 -0.33 0.12 -22.56
CA VAL A 93 0.16 -0.68 -23.69
C VAL A 93 0.01 -2.17 -23.39
N VAL A 94 0.49 -2.66 -22.26
CA VAL A 94 0.48 -4.10 -21.95
C VAL A 94 -0.94 -4.63 -21.78
N THR A 95 -1.83 -3.91 -21.09
CA THR A 95 -3.24 -4.33 -20.92
C THR A 95 -3.95 -4.42 -22.27
N SER A 96 -3.73 -3.43 -23.15
CA SER A 96 -4.27 -3.45 -24.51
C SER A 96 -3.72 -4.61 -25.34
N LEU A 97 -2.45 -4.95 -25.21
CA LEU A 97 -1.85 -6.06 -25.95
C LEU A 97 -2.30 -7.44 -25.42
N ILE A 98 -2.61 -7.58 -24.13
CA ILE A 98 -3.26 -8.78 -23.59
C ILE A 98 -4.62 -8.98 -24.27
N VAL A 99 -5.42 -7.92 -24.35
CA VAL A 99 -6.75 -7.96 -24.98
C VAL A 99 -6.64 -8.18 -26.48
N TRP A 100 -5.67 -7.54 -27.14
CA TRP A 100 -5.41 -7.79 -28.55
C TRP A 100 -5.08 -9.25 -28.81
N ARG A 101 -4.19 -9.84 -28.02
CA ARG A 101 -3.90 -11.27 -28.12
C ARG A 101 -5.16 -12.11 -27.89
N TYR A 102 -5.99 -11.76 -26.91
CA TYR A 102 -7.24 -12.45 -26.62
C TYR A 102 -8.20 -12.46 -27.83
N VAL A 103 -8.32 -11.37 -28.58
CA VAL A 103 -9.25 -11.29 -29.71
C VAL A 103 -8.66 -11.73 -31.06
N SER A 104 -7.33 -11.75 -31.18
CA SER A 104 -6.64 -12.01 -32.46
C SER A 104 -5.95 -13.37 -32.56
N ASP A 105 -5.85 -14.14 -31.49
CA ASP A 105 -5.24 -15.48 -31.49
C ASP A 105 -6.31 -16.54 -31.78
N PRO A 106 -6.25 -17.30 -32.90
CA PRO A 106 -7.19 -18.39 -33.18
C PRO A 106 -7.24 -19.49 -32.10
N GLY A 107 -6.22 -19.57 -31.24
CA GLY A 107 -6.23 -20.46 -30.08
C GLY A 107 -6.88 -19.87 -28.81
N SER A 108 -7.31 -18.61 -28.84
CA SER A 108 -7.94 -17.92 -27.72
C SER A 108 -9.46 -18.13 -27.71
N PRO A 109 -10.09 -18.27 -26.53
CA PRO A 109 -11.55 -18.38 -26.43
C PRO A 109 -12.29 -17.10 -26.83
N GLY A 110 -11.60 -15.96 -26.91
CA GLY A 110 -12.15 -14.68 -27.35
C GLY A 110 -11.93 -14.35 -28.81
N PHE A 111 -11.42 -15.30 -29.61
CA PHE A 111 -11.01 -15.04 -30.98
C PHE A 111 -12.17 -14.53 -31.83
N TYR A 112 -11.92 -13.46 -32.59
CA TYR A 112 -12.85 -12.98 -33.61
C TYR A 112 -12.59 -13.72 -34.93
N GLU A 113 -13.49 -14.66 -35.25
CA GLU A 113 -13.32 -15.57 -36.40
C GLU A 113 -13.22 -14.84 -37.75
N ASP A 114 -13.89 -13.69 -37.89
CA ASP A 114 -13.89 -12.88 -39.10
C ASP A 114 -12.70 -11.90 -39.17
N LEU A 115 -11.75 -11.97 -38.23
CA LEU A 115 -10.53 -11.17 -38.29
C LEU A 115 -9.66 -11.63 -39.47
N PRO A 116 -9.23 -10.72 -40.37
CA PRO A 116 -8.35 -11.06 -41.49
C PRO A 116 -7.07 -11.77 -41.02
N ALA A 117 -6.65 -12.81 -41.75
CA ALA A 117 -5.49 -13.64 -41.40
C ALA A 117 -4.20 -12.84 -41.17
N GLN A 118 -4.06 -11.71 -41.87
CA GLN A 118 -2.93 -10.78 -41.72
C GLN A 118 -2.94 -10.00 -40.40
N TYR A 119 -3.95 -10.13 -39.54
CA TYR A 119 -4.01 -9.54 -38.21
C TYR A 119 -4.06 -10.59 -37.11
N HIS A 120 -3.99 -11.88 -37.46
CA HIS A 120 -3.93 -12.95 -36.46
C HIS A 120 -2.68 -12.80 -35.60
N TRP A 121 -2.79 -13.14 -34.32
CA TRP A 121 -1.69 -13.02 -33.36
C TRP A 121 -0.39 -13.66 -33.88
N GLN A 122 -0.45 -14.80 -34.54
CA GLN A 122 0.74 -15.53 -35.02
C GLN A 122 1.58 -14.71 -36.02
N SER A 123 0.95 -13.80 -36.76
CA SER A 123 1.55 -13.02 -37.84
C SER A 123 2.53 -11.95 -37.35
N TRP A 124 2.55 -11.59 -36.05
CA TRP A 124 3.53 -10.61 -35.57
C TRP A 124 4.98 -11.03 -35.77
N ARG A 125 5.24 -12.35 -35.86
CA ARG A 125 6.57 -12.89 -36.15
C ARG A 125 7.03 -12.55 -37.57
N ASP A 126 6.09 -12.45 -38.51
CA ASP A 126 6.35 -12.10 -39.90
C ASP A 126 6.53 -10.58 -40.08
N TRP A 127 5.97 -9.78 -39.16
CA TRP A 127 6.14 -8.31 -39.09
C TRP A 127 7.46 -7.86 -38.47
N ALA A 128 8.40 -8.77 -38.17
CA ALA A 128 9.68 -8.41 -37.55
C ALA A 128 10.51 -7.39 -38.38
N THR A 129 10.19 -7.24 -39.68
CA THR A 129 10.80 -6.26 -40.60
C THR A 129 10.04 -4.93 -40.71
N ILE A 130 8.78 -4.88 -40.26
CA ILE A 130 7.84 -3.76 -40.37
C ILE A 130 7.24 -3.53 -38.98
N HIS A 131 7.82 -2.62 -38.18
CA HIS A 131 7.38 -2.26 -36.81
C HIS A 131 6.03 -2.86 -36.34
N PRO A 132 6.03 -4.01 -35.62
CA PRO A 132 4.82 -4.80 -35.35
C PRO A 132 3.67 -4.03 -34.70
N LEU A 133 3.97 -2.96 -33.96
CA LEU A 133 2.97 -2.13 -33.30
C LEU A 133 1.99 -1.46 -34.29
N THR A 134 2.45 -1.03 -35.47
CA THR A 134 1.60 -0.37 -36.47
C THR A 134 0.54 -1.33 -37.02
N GLU A 135 0.94 -2.56 -37.38
CA GLU A 135 0.00 -3.56 -37.88
C GLU A 135 -0.97 -4.04 -36.79
N ILE A 136 -0.51 -4.15 -35.55
CA ILE A 136 -1.37 -4.39 -34.39
C ILE A 136 -2.42 -3.28 -34.25
N GLN A 137 -2.04 -2.01 -34.40
CA GLN A 137 -2.98 -0.89 -34.32
C GLN A 137 -4.02 -0.91 -35.44
N HIS A 138 -3.63 -1.23 -36.68
CA HIS A 138 -4.59 -1.41 -37.77
C HIS A 138 -5.56 -2.57 -37.49
N GLY A 139 -5.07 -3.68 -36.95
CA GLY A 139 -5.91 -4.80 -36.54
C GLY A 139 -6.88 -4.43 -35.41
N MET A 140 -6.43 -3.65 -34.42
CA MET A 140 -7.27 -3.11 -33.34
C MET A 140 -8.37 -2.21 -33.90
N GLU A 141 -8.04 -1.30 -34.82
CA GLU A 141 -9.00 -0.41 -35.47
C GLU A 141 -10.04 -1.18 -36.29
N TYR A 142 -9.61 -2.21 -37.02
CA TYR A 142 -10.51 -3.12 -37.73
C TYR A 142 -11.48 -3.80 -36.75
N TYR A 143 -10.97 -4.38 -35.66
CA TYR A 143 -11.79 -5.06 -34.66
C TYR A 143 -12.81 -4.11 -34.02
N GLU A 144 -12.40 -2.90 -33.61
CA GLU A 144 -13.30 -1.92 -33.00
C GLU A 144 -14.44 -1.50 -33.94
N HIS A 145 -14.14 -1.34 -35.22
CA HIS A 145 -15.13 -1.01 -36.24
C HIS A 145 -16.16 -2.15 -36.40
N GLU A 146 -15.68 -3.37 -36.62
CA GLU A 146 -16.56 -4.52 -36.86
C GLU A 146 -17.40 -4.90 -35.63
N MET A 147 -16.83 -4.80 -34.44
CA MET A 147 -17.52 -5.12 -33.19
C MET A 147 -18.34 -3.94 -32.64
N ASN A 148 -18.31 -2.77 -33.28
CA ASN A 148 -18.92 -1.54 -32.80
C ASN A 148 -18.51 -1.22 -31.33
N GLN A 149 -17.22 -1.37 -31.03
CA GLN A 149 -16.65 -1.12 -29.70
C GLN A 149 -15.65 0.05 -29.73
N PRO A 150 -16.12 1.29 -29.98
CA PRO A 150 -15.24 2.43 -30.08
C PRO A 150 -14.50 2.70 -28.75
N GLY A 151 -13.18 2.82 -28.87
CA GLY A 151 -12.28 3.16 -27.77
C GLY A 151 -11.89 1.99 -26.88
N LEU A 152 -12.11 0.75 -27.29
CA LEU A 152 -11.60 -0.45 -26.61
C LEU A 152 -10.07 -0.39 -26.45
N PHE A 153 -9.34 0.12 -27.44
CA PHE A 153 -7.88 0.19 -27.49
C PHE A 153 -7.33 1.63 -27.38
N ASP A 154 -8.15 2.62 -27.02
CA ASP A 154 -7.71 4.02 -26.87
C ASP A 154 -6.54 4.17 -25.88
N SER A 155 -6.50 3.35 -24.82
CA SER A 155 -5.41 3.37 -23.85
C SER A 155 -4.02 3.18 -24.49
N LEU A 156 -3.88 2.26 -25.45
CA LEU A 156 -2.64 2.10 -26.21
C LEU A 156 -2.47 3.22 -27.23
N LYS A 157 -3.52 3.59 -27.98
CA LYS A 157 -3.45 4.61 -29.04
C LYS A 157 -3.00 5.97 -28.51
N ASP A 158 -3.44 6.35 -27.31
CA ASP A 158 -3.09 7.60 -26.66
C ASP A 158 -1.72 7.57 -25.94
N SER A 159 -1.12 6.38 -25.82
CA SER A 159 0.16 6.24 -25.11
C SER A 159 1.31 6.92 -25.87
N SER A 160 2.31 7.38 -25.13
CA SER A 160 3.54 7.92 -25.73
C SER A 160 4.26 6.89 -26.62
N VAL A 161 4.08 5.60 -26.33
CA VAL A 161 4.63 4.46 -27.09
C VAL A 161 4.04 4.35 -28.49
N ALA A 162 2.75 4.61 -28.65
CA ALA A 162 2.08 4.57 -29.95
C ALA A 162 2.63 5.60 -30.95
N HIS A 163 3.12 6.74 -30.44
CA HIS A 163 3.54 7.88 -31.27
C HIS A 163 5.04 7.87 -31.62
N ASN A 164 5.88 7.15 -30.86
CA ASN A 164 7.31 7.05 -31.13
C ASN A 164 7.87 5.64 -30.80
N PRO A 165 7.65 4.63 -31.65
CA PRO A 165 8.08 3.25 -31.40
C PRO A 165 9.61 3.04 -31.45
N ARG A 166 10.40 4.06 -31.80
CA ARG A 166 11.85 3.95 -32.04
C ARG A 166 12.66 3.67 -30.78
N ASP A 167 12.09 3.90 -29.60
CA ASP A 167 12.78 3.80 -28.31
C ASP A 167 12.77 2.39 -27.70
N LEU A 168 11.98 1.44 -28.24
CA LEU A 168 11.77 0.11 -27.62
C LEU A 168 12.51 -1.07 -28.30
N LYS A 169 13.62 -0.85 -29.02
CA LYS A 169 14.30 -1.78 -29.98
C LYS A 169 14.81 -3.14 -29.43
N GLY A 170 13.94 -3.94 -28.83
CA GLY A 170 14.17 -5.28 -28.30
C GLY A 170 13.27 -5.59 -27.09
N SER A 171 12.95 -4.58 -26.29
CA SER A 171 12.09 -4.71 -25.11
C SER A 171 10.60 -4.85 -25.48
N PHE A 172 10.16 -4.32 -26.62
CA PHE A 172 8.80 -4.57 -27.13
C PHE A 172 8.58 -6.04 -27.50
N TYR A 173 9.57 -6.67 -28.16
CA TYR A 173 9.52 -8.10 -28.47
C TYR A 173 9.49 -8.97 -27.21
N ALA A 174 10.19 -8.57 -26.14
CA ALA A 174 10.09 -9.27 -24.86
C ALA A 174 8.68 -9.24 -24.28
N VAL A 175 7.90 -8.16 -24.51
CA VAL A 175 6.47 -8.13 -24.17
C VAL A 175 5.67 -9.07 -25.06
N LEU A 176 5.90 -9.09 -26.39
CA LEU A 176 5.22 -10.02 -27.29
C LEU A 176 5.50 -11.50 -26.96
N ASP A 177 6.74 -11.81 -26.60
CA ASP A 177 7.14 -13.14 -26.15
C ASP A 177 6.44 -13.51 -24.83
N ALA A 178 6.42 -12.60 -23.86
CA ALA A 178 5.72 -12.78 -22.59
C ALA A 178 4.20 -12.93 -22.77
N LEU A 179 3.63 -12.17 -23.71
CA LEU A 179 2.23 -12.33 -24.11
C LEU A 179 1.99 -13.73 -24.64
N GLY A 180 2.89 -14.30 -25.44
CA GLY A 180 2.79 -15.68 -25.94
C GLY A 180 2.78 -16.76 -24.85
N MET A 181 3.14 -16.45 -23.61
CA MET A 181 3.12 -17.38 -22.48
C MET A 181 1.74 -17.51 -21.80
N ILE A 182 0.76 -16.67 -22.17
CA ILE A 182 -0.58 -16.73 -21.58
C ILE A 182 -1.31 -17.96 -22.13
N GLU A 183 -1.80 -18.84 -21.27
CA GLU A 183 -2.63 -19.96 -21.71
C GLU A 183 -4.04 -19.48 -22.09
N PRO A 184 -4.76 -20.15 -23.01
CA PRO A 184 -6.07 -19.70 -23.50
C PRO A 184 -7.11 -19.39 -22.41
N ASP A 185 -7.08 -20.08 -21.28
CA ASP A 185 -7.99 -19.90 -20.14
C ASP A 185 -7.46 -18.94 -19.06
N GLU A 186 -6.28 -18.32 -19.25
CA GLU A 186 -5.62 -17.50 -18.24
C GLU A 186 -5.56 -15.99 -18.57
N PHE A 187 -6.19 -15.51 -19.64
CA PHE A 187 -6.14 -14.09 -20.02
C PHE A 187 -6.63 -13.15 -18.93
N THR A 188 -7.84 -13.37 -18.42
CA THR A 188 -8.46 -12.56 -17.36
C THR A 188 -7.59 -12.53 -16.11
N LYS A 189 -7.14 -13.71 -15.66
CA LYS A 189 -6.26 -13.87 -14.50
C LYS A 189 -4.92 -13.15 -14.70
N THR A 190 -4.33 -13.25 -15.89
CA THR A 190 -3.06 -12.58 -16.22
C THR A 190 -3.22 -11.07 -16.22
N PHE A 191 -4.31 -10.56 -16.79
CA PHE A 191 -4.64 -9.14 -16.81
C PHE A 191 -4.76 -8.58 -15.39
N GLU A 192 -5.56 -9.21 -14.52
CA GLU A 192 -5.72 -8.75 -13.14
C GLU A 192 -4.41 -8.85 -12.34
N ALA A 193 -3.67 -9.96 -12.49
CA ALA A 193 -2.40 -10.14 -11.77
C ALA A 193 -1.31 -9.15 -12.23
N PHE A 194 -1.27 -8.83 -13.51
CA PHE A 194 -0.37 -7.81 -14.05
C PHE A 194 -0.76 -6.43 -13.50
N TYR A 195 -2.04 -6.09 -13.55
CA TYR A 195 -2.55 -4.82 -13.03
C TYR A 195 -2.29 -4.65 -11.53
N ASP A 196 -2.60 -5.67 -10.72
CA ASP A 196 -2.36 -5.70 -9.27
C ASP A 196 -0.87 -5.45 -8.97
N ARG A 197 0.01 -6.14 -9.68
CA ARG A 197 1.46 -6.02 -9.49
C ARG A 197 1.97 -4.61 -9.81
N VAL A 198 1.40 -3.96 -10.83
CA VAL A 198 1.77 -2.58 -11.15
C VAL A 198 1.24 -1.62 -10.09
N ALA A 199 0.00 -1.81 -9.62
CA ALA A 199 -0.58 -1.00 -8.54
C ALA A 199 0.27 -1.09 -7.25
N GLU A 200 0.71 -2.30 -6.87
CA GLU A 200 1.61 -2.52 -5.74
C GLU A 200 2.96 -1.82 -5.92
N ALA A 201 3.56 -1.92 -7.11
CA ALA A 201 4.87 -1.34 -7.39
C ALA A 201 4.86 0.19 -7.54
N THR A 202 3.73 0.76 -7.96
CA THR A 202 3.55 2.21 -8.12
C THR A 202 3.07 2.89 -6.82
N GLY A 203 2.50 2.14 -5.88
CA GLY A 203 2.13 2.60 -4.54
C GLY A 203 1.40 3.95 -4.54
N LYS A 204 1.81 4.87 -3.65
CA LYS A 204 1.22 6.22 -3.51
C LYS A 204 1.40 7.13 -4.74
N THR A 205 2.33 6.80 -5.65
CA THR A 205 2.56 7.54 -6.90
C THR A 205 1.64 7.10 -8.04
N ALA A 206 0.81 6.07 -7.83
CA ALA A 206 -0.13 5.57 -8.83
C ALA A 206 -1.18 6.62 -9.26
N GLY A 207 -1.42 7.65 -8.44
CA GLY A 207 -2.16 8.86 -8.81
C GLY A 207 -3.50 8.58 -9.49
N GLU A 208 -4.57 8.54 -8.69
CA GLU A 208 -5.92 8.13 -9.10
C GLU A 208 -5.93 6.63 -9.51
N PHE A 209 -7.08 5.94 -9.53
CA PHE A 209 -7.27 4.63 -10.21
C PHE A 209 -7.05 3.27 -9.52
N ALA A 210 -6.59 3.13 -8.27
CA ALA A 210 -6.57 1.81 -7.63
C ALA A 210 -7.40 1.75 -6.34
N THR A 211 -8.64 1.28 -6.45
CA THR A 211 -9.44 0.82 -5.31
C THR A 211 -8.86 -0.53 -4.84
N SER A 212 -8.60 -0.70 -3.55
CA SER A 212 -8.09 -1.98 -3.04
C SER A 212 -9.13 -3.08 -3.19
N LYS A 213 -8.66 -4.34 -3.23
CA LYS A 213 -9.52 -5.52 -3.38
C LYS A 213 -10.61 -5.57 -2.31
N ASP A 214 -10.26 -5.24 -1.07
CA ASP A 214 -11.21 -5.29 0.06
C ASP A 214 -12.27 -4.19 -0.03
N LEU A 215 -11.90 -2.98 -0.49
CA LEU A 215 -12.89 -1.93 -0.76
C LEU A 215 -13.79 -2.30 -1.94
N ILE A 216 -13.24 -2.93 -2.99
CA ILE A 216 -14.06 -3.42 -4.11
C ILE A 216 -15.06 -4.47 -3.62
N ASP A 217 -14.57 -5.48 -2.91
CA ASP A 217 -15.37 -6.60 -2.42
C ASP A 217 -16.44 -6.13 -1.41
N LEU A 218 -16.09 -5.23 -0.49
CA LEU A 218 -17.04 -4.72 0.50
C LEU A 218 -18.21 -3.95 -0.15
N ALA A 219 -17.93 -3.00 -1.05
CA ALA A 219 -18.99 -2.25 -1.72
C ALA A 219 -19.86 -3.13 -2.63
N ALA A 220 -19.26 -4.10 -3.33
CA ALA A 220 -20.00 -5.04 -4.16
C ALA A 220 -20.93 -5.94 -3.32
N ARG A 221 -20.44 -6.51 -2.21
CA ARG A 221 -21.25 -7.34 -1.29
C ARG A 221 -22.37 -6.56 -0.62
N ALA A 222 -22.14 -5.28 -0.29
CA ALA A 222 -23.11 -4.43 0.37
C ALA A 222 -24.40 -4.23 -0.47
N VAL A 223 -24.31 -4.38 -1.80
CA VAL A 223 -25.44 -4.24 -2.73
C VAL A 223 -25.80 -5.54 -3.46
N ALA A 224 -25.19 -6.67 -3.11
CA ALA A 224 -25.32 -7.94 -3.84
C ALA A 224 -26.75 -8.49 -3.87
N ASP A 225 -27.51 -8.28 -2.80
CA ASP A 225 -28.90 -8.69 -2.61
C ASP A 225 -29.93 -7.74 -3.25
N ILE A 226 -29.47 -6.68 -3.94
CA ILE A 226 -30.34 -5.72 -4.63
C ILE A 226 -30.42 -6.06 -6.11
N PRO A 227 -31.56 -6.58 -6.62
CA PRO A 227 -31.67 -7.02 -8.01
C PRO A 227 -31.80 -5.84 -8.98
N GLY A 228 -31.33 -6.02 -10.22
CA GLY A 228 -31.53 -5.09 -11.34
C GLY A 228 -30.24 -4.39 -11.80
N PRO A 229 -30.33 -3.37 -12.67
CA PRO A 229 -29.15 -2.72 -13.27
C PRO A 229 -28.16 -2.14 -12.24
N VAL A 230 -26.87 -2.14 -12.61
CA VAL A 230 -25.78 -1.56 -11.79
C VAL A 230 -25.10 -0.39 -12.49
N TYR A 231 -24.75 0.64 -11.72
CA TYR A 231 -24.11 1.84 -12.21
C TYR A 231 -22.92 2.29 -11.34
N ASP A 232 -21.89 2.83 -11.97
CA ASP A 232 -20.78 3.55 -11.31
C ASP A 232 -20.52 4.92 -11.99
N PRO A 233 -20.88 6.06 -11.35
CA PRO A 233 -20.68 7.41 -11.90
C PRO A 233 -19.22 7.87 -11.94
N ALA A 234 -18.29 7.10 -11.37
CA ALA A 234 -16.86 7.38 -11.41
C ALA A 234 -16.12 6.04 -11.59
N ALA A 235 -16.45 5.35 -12.68
CA ALA A 235 -16.19 3.94 -12.91
C ALA A 235 -14.71 3.55 -12.82
N GLY A 236 -13.80 4.49 -13.05
CA GLY A 236 -12.37 4.22 -13.05
C GLY A 236 -12.06 3.07 -14.00
N THR A 237 -11.26 2.11 -13.53
CA THR A 237 -10.86 0.94 -14.33
C THR A 237 -11.98 -0.09 -14.51
N GLY A 238 -13.21 0.20 -14.05
CA GLY A 238 -14.37 -0.68 -14.13
C GLY A 238 -14.36 -1.86 -13.16
N ARG A 239 -13.30 -2.05 -12.36
CA ARG A 239 -13.18 -3.23 -11.49
C ARG A 239 -14.25 -3.28 -10.41
N LEU A 240 -14.56 -2.16 -9.76
CA LEU A 240 -15.65 -2.09 -8.77
C LEU A 240 -17.00 -2.39 -9.42
N LEU A 241 -17.33 -1.70 -10.51
CA LEU A 241 -18.54 -1.89 -11.30
C LEU A 241 -18.76 -3.36 -11.71
N LEU A 242 -17.73 -3.97 -12.31
CA LEU A 242 -17.81 -5.36 -12.77
C LEU A 242 -17.88 -6.37 -11.62
N THR A 243 -17.21 -6.12 -10.49
CA THR A 243 -17.35 -6.98 -9.31
C THR A 243 -18.77 -6.87 -8.71
N ALA A 244 -19.35 -5.66 -8.65
CA ALA A 244 -20.73 -5.48 -8.22
C ALA A 244 -21.75 -6.16 -9.16
N MET A 245 -21.47 -6.21 -10.47
CA MET A 245 -22.23 -7.02 -11.41
C MET A 245 -22.09 -8.52 -11.11
N GLN A 246 -20.86 -9.03 -10.90
CA GLN A 246 -20.63 -10.46 -10.69
C GLN A 246 -21.26 -11.00 -9.40
N GLN A 247 -21.24 -10.19 -8.34
CA GLN A 247 -21.78 -10.57 -7.03
C GLN A 247 -23.28 -10.32 -6.90
N GLY A 248 -23.85 -9.47 -7.78
CA GLY A 248 -25.26 -9.11 -7.74
C GLY A 248 -26.19 -10.13 -8.39
N THR A 249 -27.48 -9.96 -8.17
CA THR A 249 -28.54 -10.73 -8.82
C THR A 249 -29.20 -9.90 -9.92
N ASP A 250 -29.59 -10.53 -11.03
CA ASP A 250 -30.29 -9.88 -12.14
C ASP A 250 -29.58 -8.62 -12.70
N ARG A 251 -28.26 -8.73 -12.87
CA ARG A 251 -27.35 -7.65 -13.30
C ARG A 251 -27.17 -7.62 -14.83
N SER A 252 -28.27 -7.56 -15.57
CA SER A 252 -28.23 -7.63 -17.04
C SER A 252 -27.68 -6.37 -17.70
N HIS A 253 -27.86 -5.19 -17.10
CA HIS A 253 -27.37 -3.92 -17.63
C HIS A 253 -26.31 -3.31 -16.71
N VAL A 254 -25.11 -3.12 -17.25
CA VAL A 254 -23.94 -2.57 -16.54
C VAL A 254 -23.60 -1.21 -17.15
N THR A 255 -23.69 -0.16 -16.36
CA THR A 255 -23.44 1.21 -16.83
C THR A 255 -22.36 1.88 -15.99
N GLY A 256 -21.62 2.82 -16.56
CA GLY A 256 -20.66 3.61 -15.80
C GLY A 256 -20.24 4.86 -16.55
N GLN A 257 -19.60 5.78 -15.85
CA GLN A 257 -19.04 6.99 -16.47
C GLN A 257 -17.62 7.23 -15.97
N GLU A 258 -16.72 7.56 -16.89
CA GLU A 258 -15.32 7.81 -16.60
C GLU A 258 -14.82 9.00 -17.43
N ILE A 259 -14.13 9.94 -16.78
CA ILE A 259 -13.64 11.16 -17.40
C ILE A 259 -12.38 10.92 -18.26
N THR A 260 -11.60 9.91 -17.91
CA THR A 260 -10.31 9.61 -18.53
C THR A 260 -10.45 8.53 -19.60
N ARG A 261 -10.19 8.91 -20.87
CA ARG A 261 -10.29 8.02 -22.04
C ARG A 261 -9.52 6.70 -21.89
N SER A 262 -8.25 6.75 -21.46
CA SER A 262 -7.43 5.54 -21.27
C SER A 262 -7.97 4.63 -20.15
N THR A 263 -8.53 5.23 -19.10
CA THR A 263 -9.09 4.50 -17.96
C THR A 263 -10.40 3.81 -18.35
N ARG A 264 -11.26 4.51 -19.12
CA ARG A 264 -12.46 3.91 -19.75
C ARG A 264 -12.10 2.74 -20.66
N SER A 265 -11.09 2.90 -21.52
CA SER A 265 -10.60 1.83 -22.39
C SER A 265 -10.23 0.58 -21.56
N MET A 266 -9.55 0.76 -20.43
CA MET A 266 -9.22 -0.36 -19.53
C MET A 266 -10.46 -1.00 -18.88
N ALA A 267 -11.52 -0.22 -18.58
CA ALA A 267 -12.79 -0.76 -18.09
C ALA A 267 -13.46 -1.66 -19.14
N LEU A 268 -13.51 -1.22 -20.40
CA LEU A 268 -14.06 -2.00 -21.51
C LEU A 268 -13.23 -3.26 -21.79
N GLN A 269 -11.90 -3.15 -21.78
CA GLN A 269 -10.98 -4.28 -21.91
C GLN A 269 -11.21 -5.33 -20.82
N ARG A 270 -11.36 -4.89 -19.56
CA ARG A 270 -11.65 -5.77 -18.44
C ARG A 270 -13.00 -6.46 -18.63
N ALA A 271 -14.04 -5.72 -19.02
CA ALA A 271 -15.37 -6.28 -19.26
C ALA A 271 -15.36 -7.35 -20.35
N LEU A 272 -14.65 -7.10 -21.46
CA LEU A 272 -14.46 -8.07 -22.55
C LEU A 272 -13.80 -9.36 -22.05
N LEU A 273 -12.70 -9.26 -21.29
CA LEU A 273 -12.01 -10.42 -20.70
C LEU A 273 -12.87 -11.16 -19.66
N TRP A 274 -13.82 -10.48 -19.03
CA TRP A 274 -14.76 -11.07 -18.08
C TRP A 274 -15.99 -11.67 -18.77
N GLY A 275 -16.09 -11.55 -20.10
CA GLY A 275 -17.21 -12.04 -20.90
C GLY A 275 -18.49 -11.20 -20.75
N VAL A 276 -18.39 -9.96 -20.31
CA VAL A 276 -19.54 -9.05 -20.13
C VAL A 276 -19.84 -8.36 -21.46
N GLN A 277 -21.01 -8.65 -22.03
CA GLN A 277 -21.42 -8.12 -23.33
C GLN A 277 -22.25 -6.84 -23.23
N ASP A 278 -23.13 -6.75 -22.24
CA ASP A 278 -24.04 -5.63 -22.05
C ASP A 278 -23.48 -4.63 -21.03
N ILE A 279 -22.51 -3.85 -21.50
CA ILE A 279 -21.85 -2.81 -20.74
C ILE A 279 -21.73 -1.51 -21.54
N ASP A 280 -22.13 -0.40 -20.91
CA ASP A 280 -21.89 0.95 -21.41
C ASP A 280 -21.12 1.77 -20.38
N VAL A 281 -19.83 1.99 -20.63
CA VAL A 281 -19.04 2.97 -19.88
C VAL A 281 -18.96 4.23 -20.74
N HIS A 282 -19.61 5.31 -20.33
CA HIS A 282 -19.59 6.59 -21.03
C HIS A 282 -18.29 7.37 -20.76
N LEU A 283 -17.75 8.05 -21.77
CA LEU A 283 -16.59 8.95 -21.63
C LEU A 283 -17.08 10.38 -21.33
N GLY A 284 -16.88 10.89 -20.11
CA GLY A 284 -17.27 12.26 -19.79
C GLY A 284 -17.14 12.61 -18.30
N ASP A 285 -17.23 13.90 -17.99
CA ASP A 285 -17.24 14.40 -16.61
C ASP A 285 -18.66 14.33 -16.04
N THR A 286 -18.92 13.38 -15.13
CA THR A 286 -20.22 13.19 -14.47
C THR A 286 -20.73 14.45 -13.79
N LEU A 287 -19.85 15.28 -13.21
CA LEU A 287 -20.29 16.52 -12.56
C LEU A 287 -20.79 17.56 -13.57
N ALA A 288 -20.21 17.60 -14.77
CA ALA A 288 -20.50 18.61 -15.78
C ALA A 288 -21.56 18.17 -16.80
N ASP A 289 -21.50 16.90 -17.23
CA ASP A 289 -22.34 16.32 -18.29
C ASP A 289 -22.67 14.87 -17.93
N ASP A 290 -23.81 14.71 -17.25
CA ASP A 290 -24.31 13.41 -16.80
C ASP A 290 -24.88 12.62 -17.97
N ALA A 291 -24.31 11.45 -18.26
CA ALA A 291 -24.69 10.68 -19.43
C ALA A 291 -25.94 9.83 -19.22
N PHE A 292 -26.34 9.59 -17.97
CA PHE A 292 -27.39 8.64 -17.64
C PHE A 292 -28.59 9.31 -16.96
N PRO A 293 -29.83 8.83 -17.20
CA PRO A 293 -31.01 9.46 -16.63
C PRO A 293 -31.17 9.19 -15.13
N GLU A 294 -32.07 9.93 -14.49
CA GLU A 294 -32.55 9.66 -13.13
C GLU A 294 -33.10 8.23 -13.03
N GLY A 295 -32.82 7.55 -11.91
CA GLY A 295 -33.46 6.27 -11.59
C GLY A 295 -33.12 5.09 -12.51
N HIS A 296 -32.04 5.14 -13.28
CA HIS A 296 -31.69 4.09 -14.24
C HIS A 296 -31.07 2.83 -13.60
N ALA A 297 -30.66 2.88 -12.32
CA ALA A 297 -29.95 1.79 -11.66
C ALA A 297 -30.60 1.37 -10.34
N GLN A 298 -30.53 0.08 -10.00
CA GLN A 298 -30.97 -0.44 -8.72
C GLN A 298 -29.82 -0.55 -7.71
N ALA A 299 -28.60 -0.78 -8.18
CA ALA A 299 -27.41 -0.63 -7.36
C ALA A 299 -26.48 0.41 -7.96
N VAL A 300 -26.04 1.35 -7.12
CA VAL A 300 -24.97 2.27 -7.49
C VAL A 300 -23.77 1.97 -6.59
N VAL A 301 -22.59 1.79 -7.18
CA VAL A 301 -21.33 1.63 -6.44
C VAL A 301 -20.37 2.71 -6.89
N MET A 302 -19.58 3.27 -5.99
CA MET A 302 -18.56 4.25 -6.39
C MET A 302 -17.43 4.41 -5.39
N ASN A 303 -16.24 4.63 -5.92
CA ASN A 303 -15.10 5.18 -5.21
C ASN A 303 -14.65 6.48 -5.89
N PRO A 304 -15.36 7.59 -5.64
CA PRO A 304 -15.17 8.82 -6.40
C PRO A 304 -13.85 9.54 -6.02
N PRO A 305 -13.38 10.49 -6.85
CA PRO A 305 -12.28 11.37 -6.48
C PRO A 305 -12.66 12.29 -5.30
N TYR A 306 -11.77 12.36 -4.31
CA TYR A 306 -11.98 13.14 -3.08
C TYR A 306 -11.34 14.52 -3.14
N GLY A 307 -11.91 15.46 -2.40
CA GLY A 307 -11.36 16.81 -2.25
C GLY A 307 -11.37 17.63 -3.54
N LEU A 308 -12.14 17.20 -4.54
CA LEU A 308 -12.28 17.92 -5.80
C LEU A 308 -12.80 19.32 -5.53
N ARG A 309 -12.08 20.31 -6.07
CA ARG A 309 -12.59 21.67 -6.15
C ARG A 309 -13.68 21.70 -7.19
N ASN A 310 -14.74 22.44 -6.92
CA ASN A 310 -15.89 22.53 -7.81
C ASN A 310 -15.46 22.90 -9.24
N PRO A 311 -15.57 21.97 -10.22
CA PRO A 311 -15.22 22.25 -11.60
C PRO A 311 -16.33 23.03 -12.32
N VAL A 312 -17.57 22.98 -11.82
CA VAL A 312 -18.76 23.57 -12.42
C VAL A 312 -19.18 24.82 -11.65
N ARG A 313 -19.12 25.99 -12.29
CA ARG A 313 -19.23 27.29 -11.57
C ARG A 313 -20.58 27.52 -10.86
N ASP A 314 -21.67 26.95 -11.37
CA ASP A 314 -23.00 27.11 -10.76
C ASP A 314 -23.81 25.80 -10.84
N LEU A 315 -24.00 25.17 -9.68
CA LEU A 315 -24.80 23.95 -9.50
C LEU A 315 -26.18 24.25 -8.88
N THR A 316 -26.57 25.53 -8.77
CA THR A 316 -27.77 25.96 -8.02
C THR A 316 -29.06 25.35 -8.58
N TRP A 317 -29.13 25.16 -9.89
CA TRP A 317 -30.32 24.65 -10.60
C TRP A 317 -30.18 23.20 -11.03
N ASP A 318 -29.10 22.54 -10.62
CA ASP A 318 -28.88 21.15 -10.96
C ASP A 318 -29.82 20.27 -10.12
N PRO A 319 -30.74 19.51 -10.76
CA PRO A 319 -31.77 18.75 -10.06
C PRO A 319 -31.20 17.62 -9.21
N ARG A 320 -29.94 17.21 -9.44
CA ARG A 320 -29.29 16.12 -8.70
C ARG A 320 -29.01 16.48 -7.25
N PHE A 321 -28.87 17.77 -6.93
CA PHE A 321 -28.52 18.23 -5.58
C PHE A 321 -29.72 18.63 -4.73
N ILE A 322 -30.70 17.72 -4.60
CA ILE A 322 -31.94 17.93 -3.85
C ILE A 322 -31.73 18.25 -2.36
N PHE A 323 -30.59 17.88 -1.78
CA PHE A 323 -30.25 18.17 -0.37
C PHE A 323 -29.44 19.47 -0.21
N GLY A 324 -29.01 20.06 -1.32
CA GLY A 324 -28.23 21.29 -1.40
C GLY A 324 -27.01 21.12 -2.30
N ALA A 325 -26.83 22.08 -3.22
CA ALA A 325 -25.67 22.14 -4.09
C ALA A 325 -24.38 22.42 -3.30
N PRO A 326 -23.34 21.58 -3.41
CA PRO A 326 -22.05 21.87 -2.81
C PRO A 326 -21.32 22.96 -3.61
N LYS A 327 -20.62 23.88 -2.94
CA LYS A 327 -20.00 25.04 -3.63
C LYS A 327 -18.51 24.92 -3.88
N ARG A 328 -17.74 24.46 -2.90
CA ARG A 328 -16.27 24.50 -2.94
C ARG A 328 -15.63 23.13 -3.12
N VAL A 329 -16.07 22.15 -2.34
CA VAL A 329 -15.54 20.78 -2.33
C VAL A 329 -16.67 19.84 -2.73
N MET A 330 -16.41 18.93 -3.67
CA MET A 330 -17.43 18.09 -4.30
C MET A 330 -17.68 16.75 -3.62
N ASP A 331 -17.11 16.51 -2.43
CA ASP A 331 -17.31 15.24 -1.70
C ASP A 331 -18.80 14.92 -1.51
N TYR A 332 -19.63 15.92 -1.21
CA TYR A 332 -21.08 15.78 -1.06
C TYR A 332 -21.86 15.83 -2.37
N ALA A 333 -21.23 16.01 -3.53
CA ALA A 333 -21.89 15.85 -4.82
C ALA A 333 -22.13 14.35 -5.10
N TRP A 334 -21.14 13.51 -4.82
CA TRP A 334 -21.15 12.08 -5.16
C TRP A 334 -22.27 11.27 -4.48
N PRO A 335 -22.54 11.40 -3.17
CA PRO A 335 -23.71 10.76 -2.54
C PRO A 335 -25.03 11.16 -3.20
N GLN A 336 -25.16 12.43 -3.61
CA GLN A 336 -26.39 12.95 -4.19
C GLN A 336 -26.58 12.44 -5.63
N ILE A 337 -25.50 12.40 -6.42
CA ILE A 337 -25.48 11.76 -7.75
C ILE A 337 -25.82 10.27 -7.62
N GLY A 338 -25.24 9.59 -6.63
CA GLY A 338 -25.58 8.20 -6.33
C GLY A 338 -27.06 8.01 -6.07
N ILE A 339 -27.66 8.85 -5.22
CA ILE A 339 -29.10 8.82 -4.92
C ILE A 339 -29.96 9.15 -6.15
N TRP A 340 -29.56 10.12 -6.97
CA TRP A 340 -30.29 10.55 -8.17
C TRP A 340 -30.49 9.41 -9.18
N HIS A 341 -29.52 8.52 -9.34
CA HIS A 341 -29.62 7.41 -10.27
C HIS A 341 -30.31 6.17 -9.71
N LEU A 342 -30.69 6.16 -8.42
CA LEU A 342 -31.42 5.03 -7.84
C LEU A 342 -32.86 4.99 -8.33
N GLY A 343 -33.28 3.83 -8.83
CA GLY A 343 -34.68 3.47 -8.98
C GLY A 343 -35.32 3.10 -7.64
N PRO A 344 -36.64 2.86 -7.62
CA PRO A 344 -37.35 2.44 -6.41
C PRO A 344 -36.74 1.22 -5.73
N GLY A 345 -36.45 1.35 -4.43
CA GLY A 345 -35.84 0.29 -3.63
C GLY A 345 -34.35 0.05 -3.93
N GLY A 346 -33.71 0.90 -4.74
CA GLY A 346 -32.29 0.81 -5.01
C GLY A 346 -31.42 1.25 -3.84
N ARG A 347 -30.17 0.76 -3.79
CA ARG A 347 -29.16 1.16 -2.79
C ARG A 347 -27.88 1.65 -3.48
N CYS A 348 -27.31 2.71 -2.93
CA CYS A 348 -26.01 3.23 -3.34
C CYS A 348 -24.97 2.94 -2.25
N ALA A 349 -23.86 2.32 -2.62
CA ALA A 349 -22.66 2.10 -1.81
C ALA A 349 -21.57 3.09 -2.25
N CYS A 350 -21.36 4.15 -1.47
CA CYS A 350 -20.49 5.28 -1.82
C CYS A 350 -19.34 5.43 -0.82
N TYR A 351 -18.09 5.44 -1.30
CA TYR A 351 -16.94 5.76 -0.47
C TYR A 351 -16.72 7.26 -0.32
N LEU A 352 -16.45 7.71 0.90
CA LEU A 352 -16.04 9.08 1.22
C LEU A 352 -14.91 9.10 2.25
N PRO A 353 -14.09 10.17 2.28
CA PRO A 353 -13.09 10.37 3.35
C PRO A 353 -13.79 10.55 4.70
N SER A 354 -13.18 10.07 5.78
CA SER A 354 -13.76 10.10 7.14
C SER A 354 -14.16 11.49 7.64
N ASN A 355 -13.49 12.54 7.15
CA ASN A 355 -13.86 13.91 7.51
C ASN A 355 -15.24 14.34 6.99
N SER A 356 -15.81 13.63 6.01
CA SER A 356 -17.17 13.86 5.52
C SER A 356 -18.22 13.69 6.62
N LEU A 357 -17.96 12.85 7.63
CA LEU A 357 -18.86 12.51 8.73
C LEU A 357 -19.18 13.69 9.66
N PHE A 358 -18.27 14.65 9.78
CA PHE A 358 -18.35 15.72 10.77
C PHE A 358 -17.99 17.12 10.22
N ARG A 359 -17.62 17.24 8.94
CA ARG A 359 -17.29 18.55 8.35
C ARG A 359 -18.47 19.52 8.53
N GLY A 360 -18.15 20.73 8.99
CA GLY A 360 -19.10 21.81 9.25
C GLY A 360 -19.51 22.58 7.99
N GLY A 361 -20.30 23.64 8.18
CA GLY A 361 -20.68 24.55 7.09
C GLY A 361 -21.72 23.95 6.15
N GLU A 362 -21.49 24.07 4.84
CA GLU A 362 -22.41 23.60 3.80
C GLU A 362 -22.54 22.07 3.80
N ASP A 363 -21.44 21.34 3.95
CA ASP A 363 -21.41 19.88 4.06
C ASP A 363 -22.27 19.39 5.23
N ALA A 364 -22.24 20.09 6.38
CA ALA A 364 -23.13 19.78 7.50
C ALA A 364 -24.61 19.97 7.16
N ARG A 365 -24.95 21.04 6.44
CA ARG A 365 -26.32 21.31 6.00
C ARG A 365 -26.82 20.22 5.04
N ILE A 366 -26.01 19.84 4.06
CA ILE A 366 -26.35 18.77 3.10
C ILE A 366 -26.54 17.45 3.84
N ARG A 367 -25.59 17.06 4.70
CA ARG A 367 -25.68 15.84 5.52
C ARG A 367 -26.94 15.81 6.39
N GLN A 368 -27.26 16.92 7.07
CA GLN A 368 -28.48 17.02 7.87
C GLN A 368 -29.76 16.90 7.02
N ASN A 369 -29.75 17.42 5.80
CA ASN A 369 -30.88 17.29 4.88
C ASN A 369 -31.05 15.85 4.39
N MET A 370 -29.95 15.14 4.09
CA MET A 370 -29.98 13.71 3.75
C MET A 370 -30.52 12.87 4.91
N LEU A 371 -30.14 13.18 6.16
CA LEU A 371 -30.66 12.52 7.35
C LEU A 371 -32.17 12.77 7.53
N LYS A 372 -32.62 14.02 7.43
CA LYS A 372 -34.05 14.38 7.53
C LYS A 372 -34.90 13.71 6.45
N ALA A 373 -34.32 13.50 5.27
CA ALA A 373 -34.99 12.84 4.17
C ALA A 373 -35.01 11.31 4.28
N GLY A 374 -34.33 10.72 5.27
CA GLY A 374 -34.24 9.26 5.39
C GLY A 374 -33.48 8.64 4.20
N SER A 375 -32.42 9.31 3.72
CA SER A 375 -31.58 8.84 2.60
C SER A 375 -30.25 8.23 3.04
N VAL A 376 -29.95 8.23 4.34
CA VAL A 376 -28.76 7.60 4.91
C VAL A 376 -29.21 6.35 5.67
N GLU A 377 -28.98 5.16 5.10
CA GLU A 377 -29.40 3.89 5.70
C GLU A 377 -28.34 3.36 6.68
N ALA A 378 -27.06 3.42 6.30
CA ALA A 378 -25.94 3.00 7.14
C ALA A 378 -24.64 3.73 6.80
N VAL A 379 -23.72 3.80 7.76
CA VAL A 379 -22.35 4.29 7.59
C VAL A 379 -21.37 3.35 8.29
N VAL A 380 -20.33 2.92 7.57
CA VAL A 380 -19.24 2.08 8.10
C VAL A 380 -17.94 2.90 8.10
N ALA A 381 -17.33 3.10 9.27
CA ALA A 381 -15.99 3.69 9.36
C ALA A 381 -14.92 2.61 9.23
N LEU A 382 -13.97 2.78 8.30
CA LEU A 382 -12.97 1.77 7.96
C LEU A 382 -11.57 2.13 8.49
N PRO A 383 -10.68 1.14 8.70
CA PRO A 383 -9.29 1.39 9.08
C PRO A 383 -8.55 2.34 8.14
N ALA A 384 -7.60 3.09 8.70
CA ALA A 384 -6.63 3.84 7.92
C ALA A 384 -5.79 2.89 7.06
N GLY A 385 -5.39 3.31 5.86
CA GLY A 385 -4.47 2.53 5.01
C GLY A 385 -5.11 1.42 4.16
N MET A 386 -6.43 1.24 4.21
CA MET A 386 -7.15 0.36 3.27
C MET A 386 -7.13 0.89 1.83
N ALA A 387 -7.02 2.20 1.63
CA ALA A 387 -6.94 2.81 0.31
C ALA A 387 -5.48 2.79 -0.21
N ILE A 388 -5.27 2.34 -1.45
CA ILE A 388 -3.93 2.27 -2.06
C ILE A 388 -3.34 3.68 -2.26
N ALA A 389 -4.18 4.62 -2.68
CA ALA A 389 -3.74 5.97 -3.08
C ALA A 389 -3.57 6.95 -1.90
N THR A 390 -4.10 6.65 -0.70
CA THR A 390 -4.12 7.60 0.41
C THR A 390 -4.09 6.91 1.77
N SER A 391 -3.46 7.55 2.76
CA SER A 391 -3.55 7.12 4.16
C SER A 391 -4.77 7.69 4.89
N ILE A 392 -5.60 8.50 4.22
CA ILE A 392 -6.84 9.02 4.79
C ILE A 392 -7.82 7.84 4.98
N PRO A 393 -8.35 7.63 6.20
CA PRO A 393 -9.38 6.63 6.44
C PRO A 393 -10.63 6.91 5.61
N LEU A 394 -11.24 5.85 5.09
CA LEU A 394 -12.46 5.94 4.30
C LEU A 394 -13.68 5.50 5.11
N THR A 395 -14.84 5.87 4.60
CA THR A 395 -16.15 5.46 5.11
C THR A 395 -16.97 4.92 3.96
N LEU A 396 -17.72 3.85 4.19
CA LEU A 396 -18.72 3.37 3.26
C LEU A 396 -20.09 3.89 3.69
N TRP A 397 -20.77 4.61 2.80
CA TRP A 397 -22.13 5.09 3.00
C TRP A 397 -23.09 4.22 2.21
N ILE A 398 -24.14 3.72 2.88
CA ILE A 398 -25.27 3.07 2.25
C ILE A 398 -26.42 4.07 2.18
N LEU A 399 -26.84 4.38 0.96
CA LEU A 399 -27.76 5.46 0.66
C LEU A 399 -28.97 4.94 -0.10
N THR A 400 -30.09 5.62 0.08
CA THR A 400 -31.37 5.32 -0.57
C THR A 400 -32.03 6.60 -1.08
N ARG A 401 -33.07 6.43 -1.90
CA ARG A 401 -33.97 7.55 -2.24
C ARG A 401 -34.65 8.09 -0.98
N PRO A 402 -35.07 9.38 -0.98
CA PRO A 402 -35.78 9.97 0.15
C PRO A 402 -36.95 9.09 0.63
N GLY A 403 -36.94 8.76 1.93
CA GLY A 403 -37.97 7.97 2.60
C GLY A 403 -37.86 6.46 2.40
N GLU A 404 -36.88 5.96 1.65
CA GLU A 404 -36.73 4.54 1.33
C GLU A 404 -35.67 3.81 2.17
N ALA A 405 -35.00 4.49 3.10
CA ALA A 405 -34.17 3.79 4.07
C ALA A 405 -35.00 2.76 4.85
N THR A 406 -34.39 1.61 5.15
CA THR A 406 -35.05 0.53 5.89
C THR A 406 -35.68 1.00 7.21
N ASP A 407 -35.05 1.93 7.90
CA ASP A 407 -35.63 2.69 9.00
C ASP A 407 -35.38 4.19 8.76
N PRO A 408 -36.38 4.95 8.28
CA PRO A 408 -36.19 6.38 8.00
C PRO A 408 -35.86 7.23 9.24
N ASN A 409 -36.07 6.69 10.45
CA ASN A 409 -35.83 7.39 11.71
C ASN A 409 -34.52 6.99 12.38
N ARG A 410 -33.81 5.96 11.91
CA ARG A 410 -32.54 5.51 12.50
C ARG A 410 -31.49 5.19 11.44
N VAL A 411 -30.24 5.52 11.74
CA VAL A 411 -29.09 5.17 10.89
C VAL A 411 -28.24 4.12 11.60
N LEU A 412 -27.87 3.06 10.88
CA LEU A 412 -26.89 2.10 11.38
C LEU A 412 -25.48 2.66 11.25
N LEU A 413 -24.75 2.75 12.35
CA LEU A 413 -23.36 3.16 12.39
C LEU A 413 -22.51 1.96 12.82
N ILE A 414 -21.52 1.59 12.00
CA ILE A 414 -20.59 0.49 12.26
C ILE A 414 -19.17 1.08 12.35
N ASP A 415 -18.45 0.74 13.42
CA ASP A 415 -17.07 1.13 13.62
C ASP A 415 -16.11 -0.05 13.40
N GLN A 416 -15.29 0.04 12.36
CA GLN A 416 -14.25 -0.93 12.04
C GLN A 416 -12.85 -0.33 12.13
N THR A 417 -12.67 0.90 12.64
CA THR A 417 -11.38 1.62 12.51
C THR A 417 -10.21 0.90 13.18
N ASP A 418 -10.48 0.16 14.26
CA ASP A 418 -9.47 -0.60 15.03
C ASP A 418 -9.47 -2.10 14.74
N GLN A 419 -10.32 -2.58 13.81
CA GLN A 419 -10.47 -4.00 13.46
C GLN A 419 -9.63 -4.42 12.24
N GLY A 420 -8.72 -3.54 11.79
CA GLY A 420 -7.88 -3.80 10.63
C GLY A 420 -6.74 -4.78 10.93
N GLU A 421 -6.66 -5.87 10.19
CA GLU A 421 -5.53 -6.79 10.25
C GLU A 421 -4.46 -6.40 9.22
N ARG A 422 -3.19 -6.52 9.62
CA ARG A 422 -2.07 -6.14 8.76
C ARG A 422 -1.59 -7.34 7.96
N LEU A 423 -1.86 -7.33 6.65
CA LEU A 423 -1.45 -8.39 5.72
C LEU A 423 0.05 -8.31 5.39
N ASP A 424 0.59 -7.10 5.21
CA ASP A 424 2.01 -6.86 4.93
C ASP A 424 2.51 -5.50 5.46
N ARG A 425 3.62 -4.97 4.94
CA ARG A 425 4.18 -3.67 5.39
C ARG A 425 3.26 -2.48 5.08
N THR A 426 2.30 -2.62 4.17
CA THR A 426 1.53 -1.52 3.57
C THR A 426 0.02 -1.75 3.51
N ALA A 427 -0.46 -2.99 3.47
CA ALA A 427 -1.86 -3.32 3.30
C ALA A 427 -2.55 -3.69 4.63
N ILE A 428 -3.76 -3.15 4.82
CA ILE A 428 -4.66 -3.44 5.93
C ILE A 428 -5.95 -4.02 5.34
N THR A 429 -6.48 -5.06 5.98
CA THR A 429 -7.71 -5.77 5.58
C THR A 429 -8.74 -5.79 6.70
N VAL A 430 -9.99 -6.06 6.34
CA VAL A 430 -11.12 -6.25 7.26
C VAL A 430 -11.98 -7.42 6.78
N ASP A 431 -12.81 -7.97 7.66
CA ASP A 431 -13.79 -8.98 7.27
C ASP A 431 -14.96 -8.33 6.48
N THR A 432 -14.75 -8.20 5.16
CA THR A 432 -15.71 -7.61 4.23
C THR A 432 -17.03 -8.38 4.18
N ALA A 433 -16.98 -9.71 4.39
CA ALA A 433 -18.15 -10.56 4.40
C ALA A 433 -19.00 -10.29 5.64
N ALA A 434 -18.39 -10.28 6.83
CA ALA A 434 -19.11 -9.99 8.07
C ALA A 434 -19.76 -8.59 8.06
N ILE A 435 -19.06 -7.57 7.54
CA ILE A 435 -19.62 -6.21 7.42
C ILE A 435 -20.82 -6.22 6.46
N ALA A 436 -20.70 -6.87 5.30
CA ALA A 436 -21.81 -6.94 4.34
C ALA A 436 -23.01 -7.71 4.89
N GLU A 437 -22.79 -8.82 5.61
CA GLU A 437 -23.83 -9.58 6.30
C GLU A 437 -24.54 -8.72 7.36
N ALA A 438 -23.80 -7.89 8.10
CA ALA A 438 -24.39 -6.93 9.04
C ALA A 438 -25.27 -5.89 8.34
N LEU A 439 -24.82 -5.33 7.22
CA LEU A 439 -25.60 -4.39 6.41
C LEU A 439 -26.88 -5.04 5.87
N GLN A 440 -26.80 -6.28 5.40
CA GLN A 440 -27.96 -7.04 4.93
C GLN A 440 -28.93 -7.38 6.07
N ALA A 441 -28.43 -7.81 7.24
CA ALA A 441 -29.25 -8.07 8.42
C ALA A 441 -29.99 -6.82 8.91
N TRP A 442 -29.34 -5.65 8.84
CA TRP A 442 -30.01 -4.38 9.09
C TRP A 442 -31.10 -4.10 8.05
N ARG A 443 -30.80 -4.25 6.76
CA ARG A 443 -31.75 -3.98 5.67
C ARG A 443 -33.00 -4.85 5.70
N HIS A 444 -32.85 -6.14 6.02
CA HIS A 444 -33.96 -7.10 5.97
C HIS A 444 -34.69 -7.24 7.30
N HIS A 445 -34.01 -6.95 8.41
CA HIS A 445 -34.52 -7.28 9.76
C HIS A 445 -34.32 -6.17 10.80
N GLN A 446 -33.76 -5.01 10.42
CA GLN A 446 -33.39 -3.92 11.34
C GLN A 446 -32.55 -4.40 12.54
N LYS A 447 -31.77 -5.47 12.33
CA LYS A 447 -30.95 -6.07 13.37
C LYS A 447 -29.60 -5.37 13.44
N VAL A 448 -29.28 -4.80 14.59
CA VAL A 448 -27.94 -4.28 14.89
C VAL A 448 -27.00 -5.48 15.12
N PRO A 449 -25.82 -5.54 14.48
CA PRO A 449 -24.90 -6.65 14.65
C PRO A 449 -24.27 -6.60 16.05
N GLU A 450 -24.29 -7.73 16.76
CA GLU A 450 -23.67 -7.86 18.11
C GLU A 450 -22.18 -8.25 18.03
N ALA A 451 -21.77 -8.88 16.93
CA ALA A 451 -20.41 -9.39 16.73
C ALA A 451 -19.38 -8.33 16.31
N MET A 452 -19.82 -7.07 16.12
CA MET A 452 -18.94 -5.96 15.77
C MET A 452 -19.43 -4.66 16.42
N PRO A 453 -18.54 -3.66 16.59
CA PRO A 453 -18.92 -2.39 17.17
C PRO A 453 -19.94 -1.68 16.27
N ALA A 454 -21.22 -1.66 16.66
CA ALA A 454 -22.29 -1.02 15.91
C ALA A 454 -23.41 -0.46 16.79
N ALA A 455 -24.13 0.55 16.28
CA ALA A 455 -25.30 1.14 16.92
C ALA A 455 -26.31 1.63 15.87
N ALA A 456 -27.61 1.48 16.14
CA ALA A 456 -28.66 2.16 15.39
C ALA A 456 -29.07 3.43 16.15
N VAL A 457 -28.74 4.60 15.60
CA VAL A 457 -28.92 5.91 16.25
C VAL A 457 -30.10 6.64 15.63
N SER A 458 -30.92 7.31 16.45
CA SER A 458 -32.05 8.07 15.92
C SER A 458 -31.60 9.29 15.14
N VAL A 459 -32.34 9.63 14.08
CA VAL A 459 -32.12 10.85 13.28
C VAL A 459 -32.24 12.09 14.18
N GLU A 460 -33.11 12.08 15.18
CA GLU A 460 -33.24 13.17 16.16
C GLU A 460 -31.93 13.40 16.94
N GLU A 461 -31.33 12.34 17.51
CA GLU A 461 -30.06 12.42 18.22
C GLU A 461 -28.92 12.87 17.29
N LEU A 462 -28.88 12.33 16.07
CA LEU A 462 -27.89 12.71 15.07
C LEU A 462 -28.00 14.19 14.71
N LEU A 463 -29.21 14.70 14.50
CA LEU A 463 -29.45 16.11 14.21
C LEU A 463 -29.11 17.02 15.41
N ALA A 464 -29.44 16.59 16.63
CA ALA A 464 -29.07 17.29 17.85
C ALA A 464 -27.53 17.40 18.01
N ALA A 465 -26.79 16.39 17.55
CA ALA A 465 -25.33 16.39 17.47
C ALA A 465 -24.77 17.09 16.22
N GLY A 466 -25.55 17.95 15.55
CA GLY A 466 -25.11 18.69 14.36
C GLY A 466 -25.00 17.83 13.10
N GLY A 467 -25.63 16.66 13.08
CA GLY A 467 -25.57 15.66 12.02
C GLY A 467 -24.29 14.84 12.04
N ASN A 468 -23.56 14.75 13.15
CA ASN A 468 -22.29 14.00 13.19
C ASN A 468 -22.52 12.49 13.06
N LEU A 469 -21.93 11.87 12.04
CA LEU A 469 -22.08 10.44 11.75
C LEU A 469 -20.85 9.59 12.13
N THR A 470 -19.95 10.11 12.96
CA THR A 470 -18.73 9.41 13.40
C THR A 470 -19.09 8.20 14.26
N PRO A 471 -18.97 6.94 13.78
CA PRO A 471 -19.47 5.77 14.50
C PRO A 471 -18.89 5.63 15.93
N GLN A 472 -17.62 5.99 16.14
CA GLN A 472 -16.94 5.98 17.44
C GLN A 472 -17.68 6.78 18.54
N GLN A 473 -18.49 7.78 18.16
CA GLN A 473 -19.25 8.59 19.13
C GLN A 473 -20.53 7.91 19.61
N TRP A 474 -21.00 6.91 18.87
CA TRP A 474 -22.33 6.33 19.02
C TRP A 474 -22.29 4.85 19.38
N VAL A 475 -21.23 4.17 18.94
CA VAL A 475 -20.97 2.80 19.26
C VAL A 475 -20.40 2.72 20.67
N GLN A 476 -21.13 2.10 21.58
CA GLN A 476 -20.56 1.72 22.86
C GLN A 476 -19.52 0.64 22.57
N SER A 477 -18.23 0.95 22.70
CA SER A 477 -17.22 -0.09 22.84
C SER A 477 -17.62 -0.89 24.07
N THR A 478 -18.06 -2.14 23.90
CA THR A 478 -18.01 -3.13 24.98
C THR A 478 -16.54 -3.35 25.27
N VAL A 479 -15.97 -2.47 26.08
CA VAL A 479 -14.67 -2.71 26.70
C VAL A 479 -14.92 -3.88 27.64
N GLU A 480 -14.51 -5.08 27.24
CA GLU A 480 -14.36 -6.19 28.18
C GLU A 480 -13.51 -5.64 29.33
N ALA A 481 -14.12 -5.59 30.51
CA ALA A 481 -13.48 -5.00 31.65
C ALA A 481 -12.18 -5.77 31.93
N PRO A 482 -11.01 -5.10 32.02
CA PRO A 482 -9.78 -5.80 32.31
C PRO A 482 -9.91 -6.54 33.65
N GLU A 483 -9.61 -7.85 33.63
CA GLU A 483 -9.69 -8.67 34.84
C GLU A 483 -8.87 -8.06 35.99
N ALA A 484 -9.34 -8.23 37.22
CA ALA A 484 -8.67 -7.72 38.41
C ALA A 484 -7.20 -8.18 38.52
N ASN A 485 -6.85 -9.34 37.97
CA ASN A 485 -5.47 -9.82 37.90
C ASN A 485 -4.58 -8.96 37.00
N LYS A 486 -5.07 -8.59 35.81
CA LYS A 486 -4.35 -7.72 34.87
C LYS A 486 -4.11 -6.33 35.49
N VAL A 487 -5.08 -5.83 36.25
CA VAL A 487 -4.93 -4.56 36.99
C VAL A 487 -3.84 -4.67 38.07
N ARG A 488 -3.80 -5.77 38.83
CA ARG A 488 -2.75 -6.03 39.84
C ARG A 488 -1.36 -6.17 39.21
N GLU A 489 -1.25 -6.84 38.07
CA GLU A 489 0.01 -6.98 37.33
C GLU A 489 0.55 -5.62 36.88
N GLN A 490 -0.31 -4.73 36.37
CA GLN A 490 0.10 -3.39 35.97
C GLN A 490 0.48 -2.51 37.16
N ILE A 491 -0.16 -2.68 38.32
CA ILE A 491 0.24 -1.99 39.55
C ILE A 491 1.61 -2.50 40.02
N ALA A 492 1.81 -3.83 40.04
CA ALA A 492 3.10 -4.42 40.42
C ALA A 492 4.23 -4.01 39.46
N ALA A 493 3.95 -3.92 38.16
CA ALA A 493 4.90 -3.44 37.15
C ALA A 493 5.24 -1.95 37.36
N LEU A 494 4.25 -1.12 37.72
CA LEU A 494 4.47 0.28 38.08
C LEU A 494 5.29 0.43 39.37
N ASP A 495 5.02 -0.38 40.38
CA ASP A 495 5.79 -0.40 41.63
C ASP A 495 7.24 -0.80 41.37
N GLN A 496 7.46 -1.83 40.55
CA GLN A 496 8.80 -2.25 40.14
C GLN A 496 9.52 -1.17 39.33
N ALA A 497 8.84 -0.50 38.38
CA ALA A 497 9.41 0.61 37.63
C ALA A 497 9.77 1.79 38.55
N THR A 498 8.95 2.06 39.57
CA THR A 498 9.18 3.09 40.58
C THR A 498 10.38 2.75 41.47
N MET A 499 10.52 1.49 41.90
CA MET A 499 11.70 1.00 42.64
C MET A 499 12.98 1.11 41.80
N ASN A 500 12.90 0.74 40.52
CA ASN A 500 14.03 0.80 39.60
C ASN A 500 14.53 2.24 39.35
N LEU A 501 13.63 3.23 39.44
CA LEU A 501 13.98 4.65 39.37
C LEU A 501 14.55 5.17 40.70
N SER A 502 13.94 4.80 41.84
CA SER A 502 14.38 5.27 43.17
C SER A 502 15.72 4.66 43.62
N GLY A 503 16.12 3.52 43.07
CA GLY A 503 17.47 2.95 43.24
C GLY A 503 18.59 3.67 42.47
N VAL A 504 18.28 4.68 41.65
CA VAL A 504 19.31 5.46 40.94
C VAL A 504 19.86 6.55 41.84
N GLN A 505 20.92 6.24 42.59
CA GLN A 505 21.76 7.28 43.20
C GLN A 505 22.61 7.93 42.10
N ARG A 506 22.40 9.23 41.83
CA ARG A 506 23.36 10.01 41.04
C ARG A 506 24.65 10.09 41.84
N GLN A 507 25.73 9.54 41.28
CA GLN A 507 27.07 9.80 41.80
C GLN A 507 27.49 11.20 41.31
N ASN A 508 27.11 12.23 42.07
CA ASN A 508 27.46 13.63 41.77
C ASN A 508 28.93 13.94 42.15
N ASN A 509 29.88 13.18 41.64
CA ASN A 509 31.30 13.37 41.91
C ASN A 509 32.00 14.25 40.84
N VAL A 510 31.24 14.90 39.96
CA VAL A 510 31.79 15.75 38.89
C VAL A 510 31.44 17.21 39.14
N GLU A 511 32.48 18.04 39.27
CA GLU A 511 32.35 19.49 39.44
C GLU A 511 32.26 20.16 38.04
N ILE A 512 31.09 20.70 37.69
CA ILE A 512 30.90 21.43 36.42
C ILE A 512 31.26 22.90 36.63
N LYS A 513 32.33 23.37 35.97
CA LYS A 513 32.76 24.78 36.00
C LYS A 513 32.56 25.45 34.66
N THR A 514 32.19 26.73 34.68
CA THR A 514 32.21 27.57 33.49
C THR A 514 33.65 27.68 32.99
N ARG A 515 33.90 27.26 31.75
CA ARG A 515 35.22 27.39 31.13
C ARG A 515 35.44 28.84 30.71
N THR A 516 36.55 29.44 31.15
CA THR A 516 36.90 30.84 30.85
C THR A 516 37.76 31.00 29.60
N ALA A 517 38.45 29.94 29.18
CA ALA A 517 39.27 29.91 27.97
C ALA A 517 38.56 29.12 26.85
N PRO A 518 38.69 29.54 25.58
CA PRO A 518 38.10 28.82 24.45
C PRO A 518 38.69 27.41 24.30
N VAL A 519 37.85 26.44 23.92
CA VAL A 519 38.28 25.08 23.60
C VAL A 519 38.78 25.05 22.16
N ALA A 520 39.98 24.50 21.94
CA ALA A 520 40.47 24.25 20.59
C ALA A 520 39.48 23.33 19.85
N GLN A 521 39.13 23.70 18.62
CA GLN A 521 38.22 22.92 17.77
C GLN A 521 39.03 22.25 16.67
N THR A 522 38.64 21.03 16.32
CA THR A 522 39.05 20.36 15.08
C THR A 522 37.80 19.86 14.34
N THR A 523 37.96 19.16 13.23
CA THR A 523 36.86 18.48 12.54
C THR A 523 37.15 16.99 12.39
N VAL A 524 36.11 16.19 12.16
CA VAL A 524 36.29 14.76 11.85
C VAL A 524 37.18 14.59 10.61
N GLY A 525 37.06 15.46 9.61
CA GLY A 525 37.91 15.44 8.41
C GLY A 525 39.40 15.67 8.71
N GLN A 526 39.71 16.59 9.64
CA GLN A 526 41.09 16.83 10.07
C GLN A 526 41.64 15.67 10.89
N LEU A 527 40.83 15.09 11.78
CA LEU A 527 41.19 13.87 12.53
C LEU A 527 41.44 12.67 11.60
N ILE A 528 40.68 12.55 10.51
CA ILE A 528 40.93 11.54 9.46
C ILE A 528 42.25 11.81 8.74
N LYS A 529 42.50 13.06 8.35
CA LYS A 529 43.74 13.45 7.65
C LYS A 529 44.99 13.20 8.49
N GLU A 530 44.90 13.38 9.81
CA GLU A 530 45.98 13.12 10.77
C GLU A 530 46.10 11.63 11.15
N GLY A 531 45.24 10.76 10.63
CA GLY A 531 45.25 9.32 10.94
C GLY A 531 44.76 8.98 12.35
N ARG A 532 44.15 9.92 13.07
CA ARG A 532 43.57 9.71 14.41
C ARG A 532 42.22 8.98 14.35
N ILE A 533 41.50 9.12 13.23
CA ILE A 533 40.28 8.38 12.92
C ILE A 533 40.44 7.77 11.52
N GLU A 534 40.01 6.53 11.34
CA GLU A 534 39.86 5.93 10.03
C GLU A 534 38.36 5.87 9.67
N GLN A 535 37.97 6.49 8.56
CA GLN A 535 36.61 6.32 8.04
C GLN A 535 36.56 5.05 7.17
N VAL A 536 35.94 4.00 7.68
CA VAL A 536 35.75 2.75 6.94
C VAL A 536 34.43 2.83 6.19
N ARG A 537 34.49 2.66 4.87
CA ARG A 537 33.30 2.64 3.99
C ARG A 537 33.08 1.23 3.47
N PRO A 538 31.86 0.68 3.57
CA PRO A 538 31.56 -0.59 2.95
C PRO A 538 31.66 -0.46 1.43
N LYS A 539 32.38 -1.39 0.79
CA LYS A 539 32.46 -1.48 -0.68
C LYS A 539 31.24 -2.18 -1.28
N TYR A 540 30.58 -3.02 -0.48
CA TYR A 540 29.42 -3.81 -0.84
C TYR A 540 28.19 -3.37 -0.06
N ARG A 541 27.01 -3.40 -0.69
CA ARG A 541 25.72 -3.05 -0.06
C ARG A 541 24.94 -4.34 0.15
N VAL A 542 24.46 -4.56 1.37
CA VAL A 542 23.48 -5.62 1.65
C VAL A 542 22.12 -5.12 1.18
N ALA A 543 21.44 -5.87 0.30
CA ALA A 543 20.11 -5.50 -0.14
C ALA A 543 19.09 -5.84 0.97
N ASP A 544 18.04 -5.05 1.11
CA ASP A 544 16.96 -5.31 2.07
C ASP A 544 16.33 -6.71 1.88
N SER A 545 16.39 -7.26 0.65
CA SER A 545 15.94 -8.62 0.31
C SER A 545 16.78 -9.74 0.93
N ASP A 546 18.02 -9.43 1.31
CA ASP A 546 18.99 -10.41 1.80
C ASP A 546 19.01 -10.45 3.33
N LEU A 547 18.24 -9.57 3.99
CA LEU A 547 18.11 -9.54 5.43
C LEU A 547 17.14 -10.62 5.94
N SER A 548 17.56 -11.27 7.02
CA SER A 548 16.80 -12.22 7.82
C SER A 548 16.48 -11.61 9.19
N ASP A 549 15.34 -11.99 9.77
CA ASP A 549 14.91 -11.52 11.09
C ASP A 549 15.31 -12.50 12.21
N THR A 550 15.88 -13.65 11.86
CA THR A 550 16.04 -14.77 12.80
C THR A 550 17.49 -15.22 12.97
N GLU A 551 18.29 -15.29 11.89
CA GLU A 551 19.63 -15.89 11.94
C GLU A 551 20.60 -15.27 10.91
N GLY A 552 21.89 -15.20 11.27
CA GLY A 552 22.98 -14.72 10.42
C GLY A 552 23.97 -13.79 11.13
N ILE A 553 24.80 -13.09 10.37
CA ILE A 553 25.69 -12.02 10.87
C ILE A 553 24.81 -10.80 11.22
N PRO A 554 24.92 -10.25 12.44
CA PRO A 554 24.22 -9.03 12.86
C PRO A 554 24.42 -7.84 11.91
N VAL A 555 23.32 -7.19 11.51
CA VAL A 555 23.35 -6.02 10.61
C VAL A 555 22.96 -4.75 11.36
N ILE A 556 23.79 -3.71 11.24
CA ILE A 556 23.56 -2.39 11.83
C ILE A 556 22.45 -1.66 11.05
N THR A 557 21.41 -1.25 11.78
CA THR A 557 20.28 -0.49 11.28
C THR A 557 20.14 0.87 11.97
N GLY A 558 19.39 1.78 11.36
CA GLY A 558 19.10 3.10 11.92
C GLY A 558 18.42 3.05 13.29
N PRO A 559 17.36 2.24 13.49
CA PRO A 559 16.74 2.05 14.81
C PRO A 559 17.74 1.58 15.88
N TRP A 560 18.68 0.71 15.53
CA TRP A 560 19.72 0.29 16.47
C TRP A 560 20.69 1.43 16.81
N ILE A 561 21.15 2.21 15.82
CA ILE A 561 22.00 3.40 16.07
C ILE A 561 21.27 4.40 16.98
N ARG A 562 19.96 4.59 16.77
CA ARG A 562 19.12 5.48 17.60
C ARG A 562 18.70 4.90 18.95
N ARG A 563 19.13 3.67 19.27
CA ARG A 563 18.75 2.94 20.50
C ARG A 563 17.23 2.73 20.63
N GLU A 564 16.51 2.68 19.52
CA GLU A 564 15.06 2.44 19.48
C GLU A 564 14.73 0.95 19.61
N LYS A 565 15.61 0.09 19.08
CA LYS A 565 15.44 -1.36 19.06
C LYS A 565 16.79 -2.09 19.23
N PRO A 566 16.78 -3.32 19.77
CA PRO A 566 17.94 -4.21 19.65
C PRO A 566 18.19 -4.59 18.17
N ILE A 567 19.30 -5.27 17.90
CA ILE A 567 19.52 -5.84 16.57
C ILE A 567 18.45 -6.89 16.30
N ASP A 568 17.75 -6.71 15.19
CA ASP A 568 16.68 -7.57 14.71
C ASP A 568 16.87 -7.96 13.24
N LYS A 569 18.02 -7.63 12.64
CA LYS A 569 18.36 -7.93 11.25
C LYS A 569 19.71 -8.63 11.17
N PHE A 570 19.74 -9.66 10.33
CA PHE A 570 20.87 -10.54 10.13
C PHE A 570 21.06 -10.80 8.64
N VAL A 571 22.26 -11.20 8.22
CA VAL A 571 22.51 -11.65 6.85
C VAL A 571 23.36 -12.91 6.84
N ASP A 572 23.12 -13.81 5.90
CA ASP A 572 23.94 -15.00 5.73
C ASP A 572 25.39 -14.62 5.37
N SER A 573 26.36 -15.22 6.08
CA SER A 573 27.79 -14.96 5.89
C SER A 573 28.30 -15.32 4.49
N THR A 574 27.64 -16.25 3.81
CA THR A 574 27.96 -16.67 2.44
C THR A 574 27.50 -15.67 1.38
N MET A 575 26.61 -14.75 1.74
CA MET A 575 26.01 -13.74 0.85
C MET A 575 26.79 -12.42 0.83
N VAL A 576 27.81 -12.26 1.69
CA VAL A 576 28.56 -11.01 1.83
C VAL A 576 30.03 -11.21 1.46
N GLU A 577 30.42 -10.71 0.29
CA GLU A 577 31.84 -10.68 -0.10
C GLU A 577 32.59 -9.58 0.65
N SER A 578 33.55 -9.97 1.50
CA SER A 578 34.44 -9.05 2.25
C SER A 578 33.71 -7.96 3.06
N PRO A 579 32.84 -8.35 4.02
CA PRO A 579 32.08 -7.39 4.82
C PRO A 579 32.99 -6.43 5.61
N VAL A 580 32.54 -5.18 5.75
CA VAL A 580 33.09 -4.30 6.80
C VAL A 580 32.48 -4.74 8.11
N VAL A 581 33.28 -5.47 8.88
CA VAL A 581 32.93 -5.91 10.23
C VAL A 581 33.38 -4.86 11.24
N THR A 582 32.48 -4.50 12.14
CA THR A 582 32.73 -3.58 13.25
C THR A 582 33.60 -4.22 14.32
N ARG A 583 34.31 -3.37 15.05
CA ARG A 583 35.12 -3.75 16.22
C ARG A 583 34.58 -3.03 17.46
N PRO A 584 34.79 -3.59 18.66
CA PRO A 584 34.57 -2.85 19.90
C PRO A 584 35.23 -1.46 19.83
N GLY A 585 34.45 -0.42 20.10
CA GLY A 585 34.90 0.97 20.06
C GLY A 585 34.77 1.66 18.71
N ASP A 586 34.28 0.99 17.65
CA ASP A 586 33.95 1.66 16.40
C ASP A 586 32.72 2.58 16.59
N VAL A 587 32.77 3.79 16.02
CA VAL A 587 31.69 4.78 16.11
C VAL A 587 30.88 4.76 14.81
N LEU A 588 29.59 4.45 14.93
CA LEU A 588 28.65 4.35 13.81
C LEU A 588 27.85 5.64 13.72
N VAL A 589 27.81 6.25 12.53
CA VAL A 589 27.17 7.54 12.29
C VAL A 589 26.11 7.40 11.19
N GLN A 590 24.87 7.77 11.49
CA GLN A 590 23.81 7.92 10.50
C GLN A 590 24.01 9.22 9.71
N ILE A 591 24.08 9.13 8.38
CA ILE A 591 24.33 10.27 7.49
C ILE A 591 23.21 10.59 6.51
N LEU A 592 22.17 9.74 6.45
CA LEU A 592 20.97 9.97 5.67
C LEU A 592 19.72 9.84 6.56
N GLY A 593 18.81 10.80 6.49
CA GLY A 593 17.57 10.81 7.28
C GLY A 593 17.75 11.25 8.74
N GLY A 594 18.72 12.12 8.99
CA GLY A 594 19.05 12.67 10.31
C GLY A 594 20.48 12.35 10.75
N LEU A 595 20.92 12.97 11.85
CA LEU A 595 22.25 12.79 12.44
C LEU A 595 22.14 12.09 13.79
N ASN A 596 22.64 10.87 13.88
CA ASN A 596 22.74 10.09 15.10
C ASN A 596 24.07 9.34 15.11
N ALA A 597 24.62 9.07 16.30
CA ALA A 597 25.83 8.27 16.42
C ALA A 597 25.77 7.33 17.63
N ARG A 598 26.43 6.17 17.50
CA ARG A 598 26.50 5.15 18.54
C ARG A 598 27.83 4.41 18.47
N VAL A 599 28.42 4.10 19.62
CA VAL A 599 29.57 3.19 19.72
C VAL A 599 29.08 1.75 19.69
N ASP A 600 29.73 0.91 18.90
CA ASP A 600 29.57 -0.53 19.00
C ASP A 600 30.51 -1.09 20.07
N GLU A 601 29.94 -1.53 21.19
CA GLU A 601 30.69 -2.03 22.35
C GLU A 601 31.14 -3.48 22.17
N GLU A 602 30.43 -4.26 21.34
CA GLU A 602 30.67 -5.70 21.21
C GLU A 602 31.44 -6.03 19.93
N GLY A 603 31.27 -5.25 18.86
CA GLY A 603 31.82 -5.57 17.53
C GLY A 603 31.01 -6.63 16.78
N ASP A 604 31.65 -7.23 15.77
CA ASP A 604 31.17 -8.37 14.98
C ASP A 604 29.84 -8.17 14.24
N LYS A 605 29.50 -6.90 13.96
CA LYS A 605 28.33 -6.50 13.15
C LYS A 605 28.78 -5.99 11.80
N ILE A 606 27.87 -5.93 10.83
CA ILE A 606 28.16 -5.35 9.51
C ILE A 606 27.23 -4.18 9.17
N LEU A 607 27.69 -3.30 8.28
CA LEU A 607 26.89 -2.16 7.83
C LEU A 607 25.89 -2.59 6.75
N HIS A 608 24.62 -2.25 6.95
CA HIS A 608 23.53 -2.52 6.01
C HIS A 608 23.72 -1.82 4.64
N THR A 609 23.96 -0.51 4.66
CA THR A 609 24.06 0.31 3.43
C THR A 609 25.04 1.48 3.61
N SER A 610 25.25 2.26 2.54
CA SER A 610 26.01 3.51 2.56
C SER A 610 25.33 4.67 3.31
N THR A 611 24.15 4.46 3.93
CA THR A 611 23.50 5.47 4.79
C THR A 611 24.15 5.62 6.16
N TYR A 612 25.08 4.73 6.51
CA TYR A 612 25.84 4.75 7.75
C TYR A 612 27.32 4.83 7.43
N ALA A 613 28.07 5.53 8.26
CA ALA A 613 29.52 5.53 8.21
C ALA A 613 30.09 4.93 9.49
N LEU A 614 31.21 4.23 9.34
CA LEU A 614 31.99 3.71 10.45
C LEU A 614 33.24 4.58 10.62
N LEU A 615 33.43 5.09 11.83
CA LEU A 615 34.62 5.82 12.26
C LEU A 615 35.37 4.96 13.27
N ARG A 616 36.52 4.45 12.85
CA ARG A 616 37.41 3.66 13.71
C ARG A 616 38.42 4.59 14.37
N VAL A 617 38.29 4.76 15.68
CA VAL A 617 39.19 5.62 16.45
C VAL A 617 40.55 4.92 16.61
N ARG A 618 41.62 5.61 16.23
CA ARG A 618 43.01 5.11 16.28
C ARG A 618 43.86 5.81 17.33
N ASP A 619 43.42 6.97 17.81
CA ASP A 619 44.10 7.76 18.83
C ASP A 619 43.60 7.39 20.24
N HIS A 620 44.52 7.01 21.12
CA HIS A 620 44.21 6.68 22.52
C HIS A 620 43.75 7.90 23.34
N ASN A 621 43.99 9.12 22.85
CA ASN A 621 43.53 10.35 23.49
C ASN A 621 42.12 10.77 23.07
N LEU A 622 41.48 10.02 22.16
CA LEU A 622 40.12 10.28 21.73
C LEU A 622 39.23 9.14 22.19
N ASN A 623 38.33 9.44 23.12
CA ASN A 623 37.35 8.48 23.61
C ASN A 623 36.24 8.30 22.53
N PRO A 624 35.96 7.07 22.07
CA PRO A 624 34.92 6.82 21.05
C PRO A 624 33.51 7.23 21.48
N GLU A 625 33.15 7.06 22.75
CA GLU A 625 31.85 7.49 23.26
C GLU A 625 31.75 9.01 23.29
N TYR A 626 32.81 9.70 23.71
CA TYR A 626 32.86 11.15 23.62
C TYR A 626 32.64 11.63 22.18
N LEU A 627 33.35 11.02 21.22
CA LEU A 627 33.18 11.34 19.80
C LEU A 627 31.74 11.13 19.32
N ALA A 628 31.11 10.02 19.71
CA ALA A 628 29.71 9.72 19.36
C ALA A 628 28.74 10.78 19.93
N GLU A 629 28.90 11.14 21.21
CA GLU A 629 28.06 12.15 21.88
C GLU A 629 28.18 13.53 21.22
N ILE A 630 29.41 13.96 20.89
CA ILE A 630 29.64 15.25 20.23
C ILE A 630 29.05 15.26 18.81
N ILE A 631 29.22 14.18 18.05
CA ILE A 631 28.65 14.07 16.70
C ILE A 631 27.13 14.19 16.74
N ALA A 632 26.47 13.52 17.70
CA ALA A 632 25.01 13.43 17.79
C ALA A 632 24.34 14.64 18.46
N THR A 633 25.06 15.74 18.72
CA THR A 633 24.47 16.94 19.32
C THR A 633 23.40 17.59 18.42
N GLU A 634 22.36 18.15 19.02
CA GLU A 634 21.31 18.87 18.29
C GLU A 634 21.84 20.04 17.47
N HIS A 635 22.88 20.72 17.98
CA HIS A 635 23.54 21.80 17.25
C HIS A 635 24.10 21.30 15.91
N ASN A 636 24.75 20.14 15.91
CA ASN A 636 25.26 19.53 14.69
C ASN A 636 24.12 19.09 13.76
N GLY A 637 23.04 18.54 14.32
CA GLY A 637 21.83 18.20 13.60
C GLY A 637 21.20 19.39 12.87
N ASN A 638 21.14 20.56 13.52
CA ASN A 638 20.54 21.76 12.93
C ASN A 638 21.46 22.49 11.94
N SER A 639 22.78 22.42 12.15
CA SER A 639 23.75 23.26 11.42
C SER A 639 24.41 22.56 10.24
N TYR A 640 24.49 21.22 10.26
CA TYR A 640 25.25 20.44 9.27
C TYR A 640 24.42 19.40 8.51
N VAL A 641 23.12 19.26 8.83
CA VAL A 641 22.17 18.48 8.04
C VAL A 641 21.56 19.38 6.96
N GLN A 642 21.70 19.00 5.69
CA GLN A 642 21.18 19.77 4.55
C GLN A 642 20.13 18.98 3.76
N GLY A 643 19.11 19.68 3.24
CA GLY A 643 18.07 19.14 2.34
C GLY A 643 16.71 18.89 3.00
N PHE A 644 15.61 19.18 2.28
CA PHE A 644 14.24 19.04 2.77
C PHE A 644 13.66 17.62 2.62
N SER A 645 13.91 16.95 1.49
CA SER A 645 13.38 15.61 1.19
C SER A 645 14.39 14.46 1.40
N GLN A 646 15.70 14.76 1.29
CA GLN A 646 16.78 13.85 1.62
C GLN A 646 17.83 14.59 2.46
N GLN A 647 17.68 14.51 3.78
CA GLN A 647 18.63 15.09 4.74
C GLN A 647 19.97 14.36 4.67
N ARG A 648 21.04 15.05 4.28
CA ARG A 648 22.41 14.52 4.15
C ARG A 648 23.37 15.24 5.07
N VAL A 649 24.36 14.50 5.60
CA VAL A 649 25.43 15.05 6.46
C VAL A 649 26.81 14.78 5.85
N LYS A 650 27.63 15.83 5.71
CA LYS A 650 29.04 15.69 5.35
C LYS A 650 29.88 15.52 6.62
N ILE A 651 30.13 14.27 7.00
CA ILE A 651 30.81 13.91 8.26
C ILE A 651 32.12 14.67 8.46
N ALA A 652 32.91 14.85 7.40
CA ALA A 652 34.21 15.50 7.47
C ALA A 652 34.15 16.93 8.04
N ASP A 653 33.00 17.60 7.92
CA ASP A 653 32.82 18.99 8.36
C ASP A 653 32.34 19.09 9.82
N LEU A 654 32.00 17.96 10.46
CA LEU A 654 31.50 17.95 11.83
C LEU A 654 32.59 18.40 12.81
N PRO A 655 32.31 19.41 13.66
CA PRO A 655 33.28 19.91 14.62
C PRO A 655 33.44 18.94 15.79
N VAL A 656 34.68 18.82 16.28
CA VAL A 656 35.03 18.04 17.46
C VAL A 656 35.87 18.92 18.39
N PRO A 657 35.37 19.29 19.59
CA PRO A 657 36.16 19.99 20.59
C PRO A 657 37.29 19.08 21.11
N LEU A 658 38.50 19.60 21.20
CA LEU A 658 39.65 18.88 21.74
C LEU A 658 39.70 19.05 23.26
N LEU A 659 39.20 18.05 23.97
CA LEU A 659 39.26 17.96 25.43
C LEU A 659 40.35 16.98 25.88
N PRO A 660 41.00 17.19 27.04
CA PRO A 660 41.88 16.18 27.64
C PRO A 660 41.13 14.86 27.88
N PRO A 661 41.78 13.68 27.75
CA PRO A 661 41.12 12.38 27.90
C PRO A 661 40.34 12.23 29.22
N ALA A 662 40.89 12.71 30.34
CA ALA A 662 40.22 12.69 31.63
C ALA A 662 38.91 13.50 31.66
N GLU A 663 38.84 14.63 30.92
CA GLU A 663 37.60 15.41 30.79
C GLU A 663 36.58 14.70 29.89
N GLN A 664 37.04 14.03 28.82
CA GLN A 664 36.17 13.23 27.95
C GLN A 664 35.53 12.08 28.75
N GLU A 665 36.32 11.35 29.54
CA GLU A 665 35.84 10.25 30.39
C GLU A 665 34.83 10.73 31.45
N ALA A 666 35.12 11.85 32.12
CA ALA A 666 34.20 12.43 33.11
C ALA A 666 32.86 12.84 32.46
N LEU A 667 32.90 13.45 31.27
CA LEU A 667 31.70 13.84 30.53
C LEU A 667 30.88 12.62 30.10
N VAL A 668 31.52 11.61 29.51
CA VAL A 668 30.87 10.36 29.07
C VAL A 668 30.20 9.66 30.25
N ALA A 669 30.86 9.60 31.42
CA ALA A 669 30.28 9.00 32.62
C ALA A 669 28.99 9.72 33.07
N VAL A 670 28.98 11.06 33.07
CA VAL A 670 27.78 11.85 33.43
C VAL A 670 26.65 11.67 32.40
N LEU A 671 26.98 11.67 31.12
CA LEU A 671 26.02 11.46 30.04
C LEU A 671 25.44 10.05 30.06
N ALA A 672 26.25 9.02 30.33
CA ALA A 672 25.80 7.64 30.50
C ALA A 672 24.79 7.50 31.66
N GLN A 673 25.09 8.09 32.83
CA GLN A 673 24.15 8.11 33.96
C GLN A 673 22.84 8.83 33.60
N THR A 674 22.95 9.95 32.88
CA THR A 674 21.78 10.73 32.45
C THR A 674 20.92 9.96 31.45
N ARG A 675 21.53 9.26 30.49
CA ARG A 675 20.84 8.39 29.53
C ARG A 675 20.11 7.25 30.24
N ALA A 676 20.79 6.53 31.13
CA ALA A 676 20.19 5.45 31.90
C ALA A 676 19.01 5.93 32.76
N LEU A 677 19.11 7.12 33.35
CA LEU A 677 18.00 7.74 34.08
C LEU A 677 16.83 8.07 33.16
N ASN A 678 17.09 8.64 31.97
CA ASN A 678 16.07 8.99 31.00
C ASN A 678 15.34 7.75 30.45
N GLU A 679 16.05 6.67 30.17
CA GLU A 679 15.46 5.39 29.76
C GLU A 679 14.52 4.82 30.84
N ARG A 680 14.96 4.80 32.10
CA ARG A 680 14.13 4.35 33.23
C ARG A 680 12.92 5.25 33.47
N ALA A 681 13.09 6.57 33.35
CA ALA A 681 12.00 7.53 33.49
C ALA A 681 10.95 7.38 32.37
N ARG A 682 11.37 7.14 31.12
CA ARG A 682 10.47 6.82 30.01
C ARG A 682 9.72 5.52 30.25
N ALA A 683 10.42 4.47 30.70
CA ALA A 683 9.78 3.21 31.05
C ALA A 683 8.73 3.40 32.15
N LEU A 684 9.03 4.17 33.19
CA LEU A 684 8.07 4.53 34.23
C LEU A 684 6.86 5.29 33.67
N ALA A 685 7.09 6.28 32.80
CA ALA A 685 5.99 7.05 32.20
C ALA A 685 5.06 6.17 31.35
N VAL A 686 5.62 5.24 30.57
CA VAL A 686 4.86 4.26 29.79
C VAL A 686 4.05 3.34 30.71
N GLN A 687 4.68 2.80 31.77
CA GLN A 687 3.99 1.93 32.72
C GLN A 687 2.89 2.69 33.49
N ALA A 688 3.15 3.91 33.96
CA ALA A 688 2.16 4.72 34.64
C ALA A 688 0.93 5.01 33.77
N GLN A 689 1.15 5.28 32.48
CA GLN A 689 0.06 5.48 31.52
C GLN A 689 -0.73 4.19 31.27
N ALA A 690 -0.05 3.05 31.15
CA ALA A 690 -0.70 1.75 31.02
C ALA A 690 -1.54 1.39 32.25
N THR A 691 -0.99 1.54 33.46
CA THR A 691 -1.71 1.33 34.73
C THR A 691 -2.92 2.25 34.84
N ARG A 692 -2.78 3.54 34.49
CA ARG A 692 -3.89 4.51 34.50
C ARG A 692 -5.03 4.05 33.57
N ASN A 693 -4.70 3.65 32.34
CA ASN A 693 -5.69 3.24 31.35
C ASN A 693 -6.46 2.01 31.82
N VAL A 694 -5.73 0.96 32.22
CA VAL A 694 -6.33 -0.30 32.70
C VAL A 694 -7.19 -0.07 33.94
N LEU A 695 -6.75 0.76 34.90
CA LEU A 695 -7.53 1.05 36.10
C LEU A 695 -8.77 1.88 35.79
N ALA A 696 -8.66 2.89 34.91
CA ALA A 696 -9.80 3.70 34.48
C ALA A 696 -10.83 2.88 33.71
N GLU A 697 -10.39 1.99 32.81
CA GLU A 697 -11.25 1.08 32.05
C GLU A 697 -11.96 0.07 32.96
N ALA A 698 -11.25 -0.53 33.91
CA ALA A 698 -11.83 -1.49 34.84
C ALA A 698 -12.86 -0.86 35.80
N VAL A 699 -12.65 0.40 36.22
CA VAL A 699 -13.63 1.16 37.01
C VAL A 699 -14.81 1.59 36.14
N ALA A 700 -14.57 2.10 34.92
CA ALA A 700 -15.62 2.52 33.99
C ALA A 700 -16.53 1.35 33.60
N ALA A 701 -15.98 0.16 33.45
CA ALA A 701 -16.72 -1.07 33.16
C ALA A 701 -17.33 -1.74 34.41
N GLY A 702 -17.20 -1.14 35.61
CA GLY A 702 -17.78 -1.65 36.86
C GLY A 702 -17.15 -2.93 37.41
N ALA A 703 -16.00 -3.37 36.87
CA ALA A 703 -15.35 -4.62 37.27
C ALA A 703 -14.50 -4.52 38.53
N LEU A 704 -14.25 -3.30 39.02
CA LEU A 704 -13.47 -3.07 40.23
C LEU A 704 -14.21 -2.17 41.20
N GLN A 705 -14.23 -2.60 42.47
CA GLN A 705 -14.55 -1.75 43.60
C GLN A 705 -13.24 -1.27 44.24
N VAL A 706 -12.97 0.03 44.18
CA VAL A 706 -11.80 0.64 44.85
C VAL A 706 -12.22 1.10 46.24
N THR A 707 -11.79 0.38 47.27
CA THR A 707 -11.96 0.78 48.67
C THR A 707 -10.65 1.34 49.22
N LYS A 708 -10.71 2.41 50.02
CA LYS A 708 -9.55 2.78 50.86
C LYS A 708 -9.32 1.67 51.88
N ALA A 709 -8.09 1.14 51.91
CA ALA A 709 -7.60 0.33 53.01
C ALA A 709 -7.23 1.21 54.21
#